data_AF-A0A2G5V646-F1
#
_entry.id   AF-A0A2G5V646-F1
#
_cell.length_a   1.000
_cell.length_b   1.000
_cell.length_c   1.000
_cell.angle_alpha   90.00
_cell.angle_beta   90.00
_cell.angle_gamma   90.00
#
_symmetry.space_group_name_H-M   'P 1'
#
loop_
_entity.id
_entity.type
_entity.pdbx_description
1 polymer ?
#
loop_
_entity_poly.entity_id
_entity_poly.type
_entity_poly.pdbx_seq_one_letter_code
_entity_poly.pdbx_strand_id
1 'polypeptide(L)'
;MSSSKVSDRIYQIRGESKLEKELKVTLDTTDVKASPFYKDKVLSLPISKETGTELWQRWTVQAFSGLISAISTRRLRLVEGYNQKKHEKCSSNAHDIKSHAKCLVSLEEDVLSNRLLKRRRYFDKKARNTSIKNLKPGSKLSEKLWKLKSMENYKSAKIVKTHRNMRKVEIENPQWIGSFKTVRSKRSMKVRNAESYVLKSDHDKSPFAIITKHLSNSVKSLKKKEKLSRWQEIIERIQRKSGMLKKRKQAENIYRKRVRVFQEAKRIKTGKKRDGLLTNSVENIEDEELKEMIHQKSSNMTEEEKMMMIPIDLIRQAAKIGLGLAGQNTTDMDKKTVKLLSPRFMSILSDSKKDERNKTIDILSPSLFSLHDSGTDIEKKTSLKSLLGSVGDTRDSQNLLDFLVEATGVAEAVEDAEQKMIDAQRKKDDAMGRGPDGQPLYFTKENITERFPSEAKKIELFEELDKTYSMDQLKDMNQTGYTVLNPKQMQMMYGKKSPFKNSKLLKTYNNMTMAEIHLAIHRTIKDVADEKLRFEVRQKDIVLSPVVNTALINDPKTASQALILSPAVMVALVNSPAVFGSVILSPWLFVPLILSPRILSPVILDPFMFVPIILSPVVLDPVVLSPGVFNPFVLSPLVMCPFVLSPQVMTPLILSPFALTPLILNPLALSPIILSPFVLSPQVLSPQYISGLFLSPYALSPAIESTGAMFTVFASPSWLS
;
A
#
# COMPACT_ATOMS: atom_id res chain seq x y z
N MET A 1 -35.94 7.66 -15.15
CA MET A 1 -34.59 7.59 -15.77
C MET A 1 -33.48 7.81 -14.72
N SER A 2 -33.56 7.13 -13.57
CA SER A 2 -32.66 7.35 -12.43
C SER A 2 -32.46 6.11 -11.55
N SER A 3 -32.69 4.90 -12.08
CA SER A 3 -32.59 3.65 -11.31
C SER A 3 -31.45 2.73 -11.74
N SER A 4 -30.64 3.11 -12.73
CA SER A 4 -29.50 2.32 -13.22
C SER A 4 -28.13 2.80 -12.73
N LYS A 5 -28.08 3.77 -11.80
CA LYS A 5 -26.81 4.37 -11.31
C LYS A 5 -26.38 3.94 -9.90
N VAL A 6 -27.08 2.96 -9.31
CA VAL A 6 -26.81 2.52 -7.93
C VAL A 6 -25.99 1.23 -7.88
N SER A 7 -26.01 0.39 -8.93
CA SER A 7 -25.19 -0.84 -8.98
C SER A 7 -23.71 -0.58 -9.26
N ASP A 8 -23.36 0.52 -9.93
CA ASP A 8 -21.97 0.86 -10.28
C ASP A 8 -21.20 1.61 -9.17
N ARG A 9 -21.80 1.83 -7.99
CA ARG A 9 -21.17 2.59 -6.89
C ARG A 9 -20.56 1.75 -5.77
N ILE A 10 -20.60 0.43 -5.86
CA ILE A 10 -20.04 -0.45 -4.82
C ILE A 10 -18.54 -0.74 -5.02
N TYR A 11 -17.93 -0.35 -6.15
CA TYR A 11 -16.51 -0.64 -6.44
C TYR A 11 -15.50 0.49 -6.18
N GLN A 12 -15.83 1.55 -5.43
CA GLN A 12 -14.91 2.70 -5.31
C GLN A 12 -14.69 3.27 -3.92
N ILE A 13 -14.76 2.45 -2.86
CA ILE A 13 -14.26 2.87 -1.53
C ILE A 13 -13.51 1.72 -0.84
N ARG A 14 -12.25 1.54 -1.21
CA ARG A 14 -11.17 1.18 -0.29
C ARG A 14 -9.88 1.72 -0.90
N GLY A 15 -9.09 2.43 -0.09
CA GLY A 15 -7.82 3.01 -0.52
C GLY A 15 -6.92 1.92 -1.09
N GLU A 16 -6.07 2.31 -2.04
CA GLU A 16 -5.02 1.49 -2.66
C GLU A 16 -4.30 0.68 -1.56
N SER A 17 -4.71 -0.58 -1.39
CA SER A 17 -4.03 -1.51 -0.50
C SER A 17 -2.74 -1.93 -1.18
N LYS A 18 -1.69 -2.15 -0.38
CA LYS A 18 -0.38 -2.71 -0.77
C LYS A 18 -0.44 -3.80 -1.85
N LEU A 19 -1.53 -4.58 -1.88
CA LEU A 19 -1.86 -5.59 -2.90
C LEU A 19 -1.75 -5.11 -4.36
N GLU A 20 -2.18 -3.89 -4.70
CA GLU A 20 -2.11 -3.41 -6.11
C GLU A 20 -0.68 -3.10 -6.57
N LYS A 21 0.25 -2.85 -5.63
CA LYS A 21 1.68 -2.65 -5.94
C LYS A 21 2.43 -3.98 -6.09
N GLU A 22 2.00 -5.02 -5.38
CA GLU A 22 2.56 -6.38 -5.49
C GLU A 22 2.06 -7.13 -6.73
N LEU A 23 0.88 -6.78 -7.26
CA LEU A 23 0.30 -7.41 -8.46
C LEU A 23 0.86 -6.92 -9.80
N LYS A 24 1.92 -6.10 -9.81
CA LYS A 24 2.67 -5.72 -11.03
C LYS A 24 3.84 -6.66 -11.33
N VAL A 25 3.73 -7.93 -10.97
CA VAL A 25 4.53 -8.97 -11.62
C VAL A 25 3.88 -9.20 -12.98
N THR A 26 4.53 -8.75 -14.05
CA THR A 26 4.23 -9.24 -15.39
C THR A 26 4.62 -10.72 -15.41
N LEU A 27 3.69 -11.59 -15.02
CA LEU A 27 3.86 -13.03 -15.12
C LEU A 27 4.00 -13.38 -16.60
N ASP A 28 5.18 -13.84 -17.01
CA ASP A 28 5.38 -14.33 -18.36
C ASP A 28 4.49 -15.55 -18.60
N THR A 29 3.74 -15.52 -19.70
CA THR A 29 2.74 -16.55 -20.01
C THR A 29 3.36 -17.94 -20.18
N THR A 30 4.64 -18.01 -20.51
CA THR A 30 5.46 -19.23 -20.57
C THR A 30 5.70 -19.84 -19.19
N ASP A 31 5.95 -19.01 -18.18
CA ASP A 31 6.24 -19.45 -16.82
C ASP A 31 4.97 -19.93 -16.12
N VAL A 32 3.84 -19.28 -16.41
CA VAL A 32 2.54 -19.76 -15.95
C VAL A 32 2.23 -21.13 -16.56
N LYS A 33 2.50 -21.34 -17.86
CA LYS A 33 2.31 -22.65 -18.52
C LYS A 33 3.26 -23.73 -18.02
N ALA A 34 4.49 -23.37 -17.64
CA ALA A 34 5.48 -24.27 -17.08
C ALA A 34 5.23 -24.59 -15.60
N SER A 35 4.36 -23.83 -14.92
CA SER A 35 4.10 -24.03 -13.49
C SER A 35 3.41 -25.38 -13.22
N PRO A 36 3.78 -26.07 -12.13
CA PRO A 36 3.15 -27.35 -11.75
C PRO A 36 1.66 -27.19 -11.41
N PHE A 37 1.23 -25.95 -11.20
CA PHE A 37 -0.13 -25.56 -10.85
C PHE A 37 -1.01 -25.27 -12.08
N TYR A 38 -0.42 -25.13 -13.27
CA TYR A 38 -1.15 -24.95 -14.52
C TYR A 38 -1.20 -26.28 -15.29
N LYS A 39 -2.33 -26.98 -15.19
CA LYS A 39 -2.56 -28.25 -15.90
C LYS A 39 -3.85 -28.14 -16.71
N ASP A 40 -3.80 -28.65 -17.95
CA ASP A 40 -4.94 -28.68 -18.87
C ASP A 40 -5.61 -27.31 -19.03
N LYS A 41 -4.81 -26.27 -19.28
CA LYS A 41 -5.23 -24.86 -19.45
C LYS A 41 -5.88 -24.19 -18.23
N VAL A 42 -5.73 -24.78 -17.04
CA VAL A 42 -6.34 -24.25 -15.81
C VAL A 42 -5.29 -24.08 -14.72
N LEU A 43 -5.35 -22.91 -14.07
CA LEU A 43 -4.53 -22.57 -12.92
C LEU A 43 -5.19 -23.09 -11.63
N SER A 44 -4.68 -24.20 -11.10
CA SER A 44 -5.08 -24.76 -9.81
C SER A 44 -4.17 -24.23 -8.70
N LEU A 45 -4.62 -23.16 -8.04
CA LEU A 45 -3.89 -22.58 -6.90
C LEU A 45 -4.22 -23.36 -5.62
N PRO A 46 -3.23 -23.94 -4.92
CA PRO A 46 -3.45 -24.52 -3.61
C PRO A 46 -3.69 -23.38 -2.61
N ILE A 47 -4.96 -23.12 -2.32
CA ILE A 47 -5.37 -22.11 -1.33
C ILE A 47 -5.27 -22.75 0.06
N SER A 48 -4.64 -22.05 1.01
CA SER A 48 -4.62 -22.48 2.42
C SER A 48 -6.05 -22.56 2.95
N LYS A 49 -6.32 -23.54 3.82
CA LYS A 49 -7.64 -23.70 4.44
C LYS A 49 -8.07 -22.41 5.16
N GLU A 50 -7.15 -21.68 5.77
CA GLU A 50 -7.40 -20.40 6.46
C GLU A 50 -7.89 -19.32 5.49
N THR A 51 -7.15 -19.08 4.41
CA THR A 51 -7.54 -18.13 3.36
C THR A 51 -8.87 -18.51 2.70
N GLY A 52 -9.13 -19.81 2.55
CA GLY A 52 -10.42 -20.32 2.09
C GLY A 52 -11.56 -19.96 3.06
N THR A 53 -11.32 -20.09 4.37
CA THR A 53 -12.32 -19.71 5.39
C THR A 53 -12.57 -18.21 5.45
N GLU A 54 -11.55 -17.36 5.32
CA GLU A 54 -11.73 -15.89 5.29
C GLU A 54 -12.53 -15.45 4.07
N LEU A 55 -12.20 -16.01 2.90
CA LEU A 55 -12.92 -15.71 1.66
C LEU A 55 -14.38 -16.14 1.77
N TRP A 56 -14.63 -17.32 2.31
CA TRP A 56 -15.97 -17.81 2.60
C TRP A 56 -16.72 -16.87 3.57
N GLN A 57 -16.09 -16.48 4.68
CA GLN A 57 -16.68 -15.53 5.63
C GLN A 57 -17.05 -14.21 4.96
N ARG A 58 -16.15 -13.63 4.16
CA ARG A 58 -16.43 -12.38 3.45
C ARG A 58 -17.60 -12.51 2.48
N TRP A 59 -17.70 -13.61 1.75
CA TRP A 59 -18.83 -13.88 0.85
C TRP A 59 -20.14 -14.06 1.62
N THR A 60 -20.11 -14.75 2.76
CA THR A 60 -21.30 -14.88 3.61
C THR A 60 -21.76 -13.53 4.17
N VAL A 61 -20.84 -12.68 4.67
CA VAL A 61 -21.15 -11.32 5.12
C VAL A 61 -21.77 -10.49 4.00
N GLN A 62 -21.19 -10.57 2.79
CA GLN A 62 -21.73 -9.88 1.62
C GLN A 62 -23.14 -10.35 1.28
N ALA A 63 -23.40 -11.66 1.28
CA ALA A 63 -24.71 -12.23 0.99
C ALA A 63 -25.77 -11.80 2.02
N PHE A 64 -25.45 -11.87 3.32
CA PHE A 64 -26.37 -11.44 4.38
C PHE A 64 -26.62 -9.93 4.36
N SER A 65 -25.59 -9.12 4.09
CA SER A 65 -25.77 -7.67 3.92
C SER A 65 -26.69 -7.35 2.74
N GLY A 66 -26.56 -8.10 1.63
CA GLY A 66 -27.45 -8.03 0.48
C GLY A 66 -28.91 -8.32 0.86
N LEU A 67 -29.16 -9.39 1.61
CA LEU A 67 -30.50 -9.73 2.11
C LEU A 67 -31.07 -8.64 3.04
N ILE A 68 -30.29 -8.13 3.99
CA ILE A 68 -30.73 -7.04 4.88
C ILE A 68 -31.08 -5.79 4.07
N SER A 69 -30.27 -5.46 3.05
CA SER A 69 -30.53 -4.32 2.15
C SER A 69 -31.82 -4.52 1.35
N ALA A 70 -32.08 -5.73 0.86
CA ALA A 70 -33.29 -6.13 0.15
C ALA A 70 -34.54 -5.89 1.02
N ILE A 71 -34.52 -6.34 2.27
CA ILE A 71 -35.59 -6.10 3.26
C ILE A 71 -35.77 -4.59 3.54
N SER A 72 -34.67 -3.86 3.70
CA SER A 72 -34.70 -2.41 3.97
C SER A 72 -35.39 -1.62 2.84
N THR A 73 -35.20 -2.05 1.58
CA THR A 73 -35.72 -1.38 0.39
C THR A 73 -37.25 -1.30 0.39
N ARG A 74 -37.91 -2.36 0.85
CA ARG A 74 -39.38 -2.39 1.02
C ARG A 74 -39.85 -1.42 2.10
N ARG A 75 -39.14 -1.38 3.22
CA ARG A 75 -39.50 -0.58 4.39
C ARG A 75 -39.24 0.92 4.16
N LEU A 76 -38.21 1.28 3.39
CA LEU A 76 -37.88 2.67 3.04
C LEU A 76 -39.06 3.41 2.36
N ARG A 77 -39.90 2.71 1.58
CA ARG A 77 -41.11 3.30 0.95
C ARG A 77 -42.16 3.77 1.96
N LEU A 78 -42.15 3.25 3.18
CA LEU A 78 -43.14 3.56 4.22
C LEU A 78 -42.73 4.74 5.11
N VAL A 79 -41.49 5.21 4.95
CA VAL A 79 -40.79 6.14 5.84
C VAL A 79 -40.65 7.52 5.19
N GLU A 80 -40.64 8.59 5.99
CA GLU A 80 -40.42 9.96 5.49
C GLU A 80 -38.98 10.15 4.98
N GLY A 81 -38.79 11.09 4.04
CA GLY A 81 -37.50 11.30 3.37
C GLY A 81 -36.32 11.64 4.28
N TYR A 82 -36.57 12.19 5.47
CA TYR A 82 -35.52 12.42 6.49
C TYR A 82 -34.96 11.09 7.03
N ASN A 83 -35.85 10.18 7.44
CA ASN A 83 -35.46 8.87 7.97
C ASN A 83 -34.88 7.96 6.86
N GLN A 84 -35.25 8.16 5.60
CA GLN A 84 -34.59 7.50 4.46
C GLN A 84 -33.10 7.87 4.38
N LYS A 85 -32.77 9.17 4.44
CA LYS A 85 -31.37 9.66 4.44
C LYS A 85 -30.59 9.19 5.68
N LYS A 86 -31.26 9.11 6.83
CA LYS A 86 -30.69 8.57 8.07
C LYS A 86 -30.27 7.10 7.89
N HIS A 87 -31.13 6.28 7.29
CA HIS A 87 -30.81 4.89 7.01
C HIS A 87 -29.73 4.73 5.92
N GLU A 88 -29.76 5.52 4.85
CA GLU A 88 -28.69 5.52 3.83
C GLU A 88 -27.32 5.82 4.45
N LYS A 89 -27.26 6.80 5.35
CA LYS A 89 -26.03 7.13 6.09
C LYS A 89 -25.59 5.97 7.00
N CYS A 90 -26.53 5.33 7.68
CA CYS A 90 -26.27 4.17 8.53
C CYS A 90 -25.69 3.00 7.73
N SER A 91 -26.36 2.64 6.62
CA SER A 91 -25.95 1.56 5.73
C SER A 91 -24.57 1.82 5.10
N SER A 92 -24.26 3.07 4.74
CA SER A 92 -22.95 3.43 4.18
C SER A 92 -21.78 3.30 5.17
N ASN A 93 -22.05 3.33 6.47
CA ASN A 93 -21.04 3.22 7.52
C ASN A 93 -20.94 1.78 8.07
N ALA A 94 -21.89 0.92 7.72
CA ALA A 94 -21.95 -0.46 8.19
C ALA A 94 -20.98 -1.33 7.38
N HIS A 95 -20.11 -2.06 8.08
CA HIS A 95 -19.12 -2.97 7.50
C HIS A 95 -19.32 -4.41 7.97
N ASP A 96 -20.06 -4.59 9.07
CA ASP A 96 -20.35 -5.87 9.70
C ASP A 96 -21.85 -6.18 9.61
N ILE A 97 -22.20 -7.48 9.59
CA ILE A 97 -23.59 -7.95 9.61
C ILE A 97 -24.38 -7.31 10.77
N LYS A 98 -23.74 -7.21 11.94
CA LYS A 98 -24.28 -6.57 13.14
C LYS A 98 -24.67 -5.11 12.91
N SER A 99 -23.79 -4.33 12.29
CA SER A 99 -24.05 -2.92 12.00
C SER A 99 -25.20 -2.75 10.99
N HIS A 100 -25.24 -3.58 9.96
CA HIS A 100 -26.35 -3.61 9.00
C HIS A 100 -27.68 -3.99 9.68
N ALA A 101 -27.66 -4.97 10.57
CA ALA A 101 -28.84 -5.40 11.33
C ALA A 101 -29.36 -4.26 12.24
N LYS A 102 -28.49 -3.57 12.98
CA LYS A 102 -28.86 -2.40 13.79
C LYS A 102 -29.50 -1.29 12.94
N CYS A 103 -28.95 -1.03 11.74
CA CYS A 103 -29.54 -0.07 10.81
C CYS A 103 -30.95 -0.48 10.35
N LEU A 104 -31.20 -1.77 10.12
CA LEU A 104 -32.53 -2.27 9.76
C LEU A 104 -33.52 -2.13 10.91
N VAL A 105 -33.15 -2.55 12.12
CA VAL A 105 -34.02 -2.47 13.31
C VAL A 105 -34.43 -1.02 13.58
N SER A 106 -33.47 -0.07 13.52
CA SER A 106 -33.76 1.36 13.67
C SER A 106 -34.74 1.89 12.62
N LEU A 107 -34.69 1.35 11.40
CA LEU A 107 -35.60 1.73 10.34
C LEU A 107 -37.01 1.17 10.60
N GLU A 108 -37.14 -0.04 11.14
CA GLU A 108 -38.44 -0.62 11.48
C GLU A 108 -39.14 0.15 12.61
N GLU A 109 -38.37 0.61 13.61
CA GLU A 109 -38.86 1.51 14.64
C GLU A 109 -39.35 2.85 14.05
N ASP A 110 -38.59 3.41 13.10
CA ASP A 110 -38.97 4.61 12.34
C ASP A 110 -40.24 4.40 11.48
N VAL A 111 -40.48 3.18 10.95
CA VAL A 111 -41.73 2.83 10.25
C VAL A 111 -42.91 2.82 11.22
N LEU A 112 -42.74 2.18 12.39
CA LEU A 112 -43.79 2.06 13.40
C LEU A 112 -44.19 3.42 13.96
N SER A 113 -43.22 4.27 14.30
CA SER A 113 -43.46 5.62 14.79
C SER A 113 -44.21 6.49 13.77
N ASN A 114 -43.81 6.44 12.49
CA ASN A 114 -44.50 7.15 11.41
C ASN A 114 -45.96 6.67 11.22
N ARG A 115 -46.21 5.37 11.34
CA ARG A 115 -47.56 4.80 11.27
C ARG A 115 -48.43 5.28 12.42
N LEU A 116 -47.89 5.32 13.64
CA LEU A 116 -48.58 5.85 14.83
C LEU A 116 -48.86 7.35 14.70
N LEU A 117 -47.89 8.13 14.23
CA LEU A 117 -48.07 9.57 13.97
C LEU A 117 -49.15 9.85 12.92
N LYS A 118 -49.18 9.10 11.81
CA LYS A 118 -50.25 9.20 10.80
C LYS A 118 -51.61 8.87 11.40
N ARG A 119 -51.69 7.83 12.23
CA ARG A 119 -52.93 7.42 12.90
C ARG A 119 -53.41 8.50 13.89
N ARG A 120 -52.50 9.06 14.70
CA ARG A 120 -52.78 10.18 15.60
C ARG A 120 -53.29 11.40 14.85
N ARG A 121 -52.58 11.84 13.79
CA ARG A 121 -53.00 12.96 12.93
C ARG A 121 -54.39 12.71 12.31
N TYR A 122 -54.70 11.48 11.92
CA TYR A 122 -56.02 11.12 11.39
C TYR A 122 -57.11 11.27 12.46
N PHE A 123 -56.89 10.75 13.67
CA PHE A 123 -57.85 10.87 14.77
C PHE A 123 -58.01 12.33 15.25
N ASP A 124 -56.92 13.09 15.36
CA ASP A 124 -56.96 14.52 15.68
C ASP A 124 -57.74 15.30 14.62
N LYS A 125 -57.56 14.98 13.33
CA LYS A 125 -58.33 15.59 12.24
C LYS A 125 -59.81 15.21 12.30
N LYS A 126 -60.13 13.95 12.63
CA LYS A 126 -61.52 13.48 12.79
C LYS A 126 -62.20 14.17 13.98
N ALA A 127 -61.50 14.29 15.12
CA ALA A 127 -61.97 15.00 16.31
C ALA A 127 -62.16 16.50 16.06
N ARG A 128 -61.21 17.16 15.37
CA ARG A 128 -61.36 18.55 14.94
C ARG A 128 -62.55 18.72 13.99
N ASN A 129 -62.73 17.84 13.01
CA ASN A 129 -63.84 17.93 12.06
C ASN A 129 -65.20 17.70 12.73
N THR A 130 -65.30 16.81 13.72
CA THR A 130 -66.52 16.62 14.52
C THR A 130 -66.79 17.83 15.41
N SER A 131 -65.75 18.39 16.04
CA SER A 131 -65.86 19.63 16.83
C SER A 131 -66.31 20.83 15.95
N ILE A 132 -65.77 20.95 14.73
CA ILE A 132 -66.16 21.99 13.76
C ILE A 132 -67.60 21.79 13.28
N LYS A 133 -68.07 20.55 13.09
CA LYS A 133 -69.48 20.26 12.76
C LYS A 133 -70.43 20.61 13.90
N ASN A 134 -69.97 20.50 15.15
CA ASN A 134 -70.75 20.81 16.34
C ASN A 134 -70.74 22.31 16.73
N LEU A 135 -69.87 23.12 16.11
CA LEU A 135 -69.86 24.58 16.26
C LEU A 135 -70.91 25.19 15.33
N LYS A 136 -71.96 25.82 15.90
CA LYS A 136 -73.02 26.51 15.15
C LYS A 136 -72.42 27.56 14.19
N PRO A 137 -72.97 27.73 12.97
CA PRO A 137 -72.48 28.67 11.96
C PRO A 137 -72.86 30.09 12.35
N GLY A 138 -72.07 30.73 13.22
CA GLY A 138 -72.39 32.09 13.69
C GLY A 138 -71.27 32.87 14.38
N SER A 139 -70.01 32.41 14.32
CA SER A 139 -68.90 33.15 14.94
C SER A 139 -67.82 33.52 13.93
N LYS A 140 -67.42 34.81 13.93
CA LYS A 140 -66.36 35.45 13.12
C LYS A 140 -65.01 34.72 13.13
N LEU A 141 -64.84 33.75 14.03
CA LEU A 141 -63.63 32.95 14.21
C LEU A 141 -63.46 31.87 13.11
N SER A 142 -64.56 31.37 12.53
CA SER A 142 -64.51 30.37 11.45
C SER A 142 -64.00 30.95 10.12
N GLU A 143 -64.37 32.19 9.80
CA GLU A 143 -63.89 32.91 8.60
C GLU A 143 -62.40 33.24 8.68
N LYS A 144 -61.89 33.63 9.86
CA LYS A 144 -60.45 33.87 10.07
C LYS A 144 -59.62 32.59 9.88
N LEU A 145 -60.11 31.45 10.38
CA LEU A 145 -59.46 30.15 10.19
C LEU A 145 -59.45 29.71 8.71
N TRP A 146 -60.52 29.99 7.97
CA TRP A 146 -60.58 29.68 6.54
C TRP A 146 -59.59 30.53 5.72
N LYS A 147 -59.46 31.82 6.04
CA LYS A 147 -58.47 32.73 5.43
C LYS A 147 -57.01 32.36 5.76
N LEU A 148 -56.72 31.85 6.97
CA LEU A 148 -55.37 31.37 7.30
C LEU A 148 -54.99 30.11 6.50
N LYS A 149 -55.95 29.20 6.29
CA LYS A 149 -55.74 27.96 5.54
C LYS A 149 -55.52 28.17 4.04
N SER A 150 -56.12 29.21 3.46
CA SER A 150 -55.87 29.57 2.05
C SER A 150 -54.48 30.17 1.84
N MET A 151 -53.93 30.89 2.82
CA MET A 151 -52.58 31.46 2.74
C MET A 151 -51.46 30.41 2.80
N GLU A 152 -51.64 29.31 3.55
CA GLU A 152 -50.67 28.20 3.65
C GLU A 152 -50.53 27.43 2.31
N ASN A 153 -51.66 27.23 1.62
CA ASN A 153 -51.69 26.64 0.29
C ASN A 153 -51.03 27.56 -0.77
N TYR A 154 -51.20 28.88 -0.63
CA TYR A 154 -50.60 29.86 -1.54
C TYR A 154 -49.07 29.95 -1.39
N LYS A 155 -48.53 29.85 -0.16
CA LYS A 155 -47.06 29.81 0.07
C LYS A 155 -46.42 28.53 -0.46
N SER A 156 -47.12 27.39 -0.38
CA SER A 156 -46.62 26.09 -0.85
C SER A 156 -46.50 26.01 -2.38
N ALA A 157 -47.38 26.70 -3.11
CA ALA A 157 -47.35 26.74 -4.58
C ALA A 157 -46.20 27.62 -5.15
N LYS A 158 -45.69 28.59 -4.37
CA LYS A 158 -44.66 29.54 -4.83
C LYS A 158 -43.24 28.95 -4.79
N ILE A 159 -43.00 27.90 -4.01
CA ILE A 159 -41.66 27.28 -3.82
C ILE A 159 -41.26 26.35 -5.00
N VAL A 160 -42.20 25.97 -5.88
CA VAL A 160 -41.96 24.98 -6.96
C VAL A 160 -41.50 25.61 -8.29
N LYS A 161 -41.40 26.93 -8.40
CA LYS A 161 -41.02 27.60 -9.67
C LYS A 161 -39.69 28.36 -9.56
N THR A 162 -38.58 27.65 -9.46
CA THR A 162 -37.25 28.23 -9.72
C THR A 162 -36.24 27.21 -10.27
N HIS A 163 -35.73 27.51 -11.46
CA HIS A 163 -34.56 26.97 -12.19
C HIS A 163 -34.65 25.60 -12.91
N ARG A 164 -35.18 25.64 -14.15
CA ARG A 164 -34.67 24.83 -15.27
C ARG A 164 -34.09 25.78 -16.33
N ASN A 165 -32.78 26.06 -16.26
CA ASN A 165 -32.07 26.70 -17.36
C ASN A 165 -31.51 25.60 -18.27
N MET A 166 -32.17 25.38 -19.41
CA MET A 166 -31.56 24.70 -20.55
C MET A 166 -30.52 25.65 -21.16
N ARG A 167 -29.25 25.28 -21.10
CA ARG A 167 -28.21 25.93 -21.91
C ARG A 167 -28.27 25.32 -23.31
N LYS A 168 -28.61 26.17 -24.30
CA LYS A 168 -28.36 25.94 -25.73
C LYS A 168 -26.86 25.71 -25.92
N VAL A 169 -26.50 24.60 -26.56
CA VAL A 169 -25.16 24.39 -27.11
C VAL A 169 -25.21 24.94 -28.53
N GLU A 170 -24.36 25.92 -28.81
CA GLU A 170 -24.11 26.42 -30.16
C GLU A 170 -23.46 25.31 -30.98
N ILE A 171 -24.10 24.98 -32.11
CA ILE A 171 -23.59 24.07 -33.11
C ILE A 171 -22.85 24.95 -34.12
N GLU A 172 -21.52 24.98 -34.05
CA GLU A 172 -20.70 25.48 -35.16
C GLU A 172 -20.66 24.44 -36.28
N ASN A 173 -20.77 24.94 -37.51
CA ASN A 173 -21.17 24.25 -38.73
C ASN A 173 -20.32 23.02 -39.12
N PRO A 174 -20.91 22.01 -39.78
CA PRO A 174 -20.15 20.99 -40.51
C PRO A 174 -19.77 21.53 -41.89
N GLN A 175 -18.48 21.74 -42.15
CA GLN A 175 -18.02 22.08 -43.51
C GLN A 175 -17.50 20.83 -44.24
N TRP A 176 -18.45 20.28 -45.02
CA TRP A 176 -18.30 19.78 -46.39
C TRP A 176 -17.45 18.52 -46.68
N ILE A 177 -18.14 17.51 -47.21
CA ILE A 177 -17.59 16.27 -47.78
C ILE A 177 -17.69 16.37 -49.31
N GLY A 178 -16.54 16.27 -49.98
CA GLY A 178 -16.44 15.75 -51.35
C GLY A 178 -16.16 16.76 -52.48
N SER A 179 -14.89 16.87 -52.89
CA SER A 179 -14.51 16.71 -54.30
C SER A 179 -13.00 16.40 -54.40
N PHE A 180 -12.66 15.56 -55.37
CA PHE A 180 -11.32 15.05 -55.62
C PHE A 180 -10.32 16.18 -55.90
N LYS A 181 -9.29 16.32 -55.07
CA LYS A 181 -8.00 16.91 -55.47
C LYS A 181 -6.94 15.83 -55.43
N THR A 182 -6.57 15.35 -56.61
CA THR A 182 -5.29 14.67 -56.84
C THR A 182 -4.17 15.67 -56.59
N VAL A 183 -3.55 15.62 -55.40
CA VAL A 183 -2.29 16.35 -55.17
C VAL A 183 -1.18 15.58 -55.86
N ARG A 184 -0.87 15.99 -57.09
CA ARG A 184 0.31 15.55 -57.82
C ARG A 184 1.54 16.15 -57.13
N SER A 185 2.15 15.40 -56.21
CA SER A 185 3.49 15.73 -55.70
C SER A 185 4.48 15.66 -56.85
N LYS A 186 4.76 16.80 -57.50
CA LYS A 186 5.94 16.92 -58.36
C LYS A 186 7.16 16.67 -57.48
N ARG A 187 7.81 15.51 -57.63
CA ARG A 187 9.19 15.33 -57.17
C ARG A 187 10.04 16.30 -57.98
N SER A 188 10.29 17.51 -57.49
CA SER A 188 11.43 18.27 -57.98
C SER A 188 12.68 17.64 -57.36
N MET A 189 13.42 16.86 -58.14
CA MET A 189 14.81 16.58 -57.79
C MET A 189 15.52 17.92 -57.73
N LYS A 190 15.84 18.36 -56.51
CA LYS A 190 16.73 19.51 -56.31
C LYS A 190 18.13 19.02 -56.67
N VAL A 191 18.45 19.06 -57.96
CA VAL A 191 19.80 18.77 -58.46
C VAL A 191 20.71 19.83 -57.84
N ARG A 192 21.52 19.43 -56.85
CA ARG A 192 22.61 20.26 -56.37
C ARG A 192 23.74 20.09 -57.38
N ASN A 193 23.93 21.06 -58.26
CA ASN A 193 25.15 21.17 -59.04
C ASN A 193 26.26 21.53 -58.05
N ALA A 194 27.11 20.57 -57.71
CA ALA A 194 28.35 20.80 -56.99
C ALA A 194 29.48 20.69 -58.02
N GLU A 195 30.36 21.69 -58.07
CA GLU A 195 31.46 21.77 -59.05
C GLU A 195 32.51 20.67 -58.84
N SER A 196 32.59 20.09 -57.64
CA SER A 196 33.36 18.89 -57.37
C SER A 196 32.76 18.10 -56.21
N TYR A 197 32.89 16.78 -56.26
CA TYR A 197 32.57 15.88 -55.16
C TYR A 197 33.86 15.26 -54.64
N VAL A 198 34.17 15.45 -53.36
CA VAL A 198 35.25 14.72 -52.70
C VAL A 198 34.74 13.29 -52.46
N LEU A 199 35.12 12.38 -53.35
CA LEU A 199 34.96 10.94 -53.13
C LEU A 199 35.94 10.53 -52.02
N LYS A 200 35.48 10.59 -50.76
CA LYS A 200 36.25 10.05 -49.64
C LYS A 200 36.40 8.55 -49.82
N SER A 201 37.63 8.08 -49.89
CA SER A 201 37.95 6.66 -50.00
C SER A 201 37.80 5.99 -48.63
N ASP A 202 37.81 4.65 -48.56
CA ASP A 202 37.73 3.91 -47.29
C ASP A 202 38.91 4.25 -46.33
N HIS A 203 39.96 4.92 -46.81
CA HIS A 203 41.13 5.34 -46.04
C HIS A 203 40.98 6.70 -45.34
N ASP A 204 39.96 7.51 -45.65
CA ASP A 204 39.73 8.84 -45.04
C ASP A 204 38.86 8.79 -43.76
N LYS A 205 38.74 7.62 -43.12
CA LYS A 205 37.88 7.36 -41.95
C LYS A 205 38.70 7.41 -40.66
N SER A 206 38.17 8.05 -39.63
CA SER A 206 38.84 8.05 -38.32
C SER A 206 38.95 6.61 -37.77
N PRO A 207 39.94 6.31 -36.91
CA PRO A 207 40.04 5.01 -36.25
C PRO A 207 38.74 4.62 -35.53
N PHE A 208 38.05 5.61 -34.96
CA PHE A 208 36.74 5.44 -34.33
C PHE A 208 35.62 5.17 -35.34
N ALA A 209 35.64 5.77 -36.53
CA ALA A 209 34.69 5.47 -37.60
C ALA A 209 34.83 4.01 -38.08
N ILE A 210 36.05 3.48 -38.08
CA ILE A 210 36.33 2.08 -38.42
C ILE A 210 35.79 1.16 -37.31
N ILE A 211 36.10 1.45 -36.05
CA ILE A 211 35.62 0.68 -34.89
C ILE A 211 34.08 0.70 -34.82
N THR A 212 33.46 1.89 -34.93
CA THR A 212 32.00 2.03 -34.92
C THR A 212 31.37 1.32 -36.11
N LYS A 213 31.98 1.29 -37.30
CA LYS A 213 31.50 0.48 -38.45
C LYS A 213 31.51 -1.01 -38.11
N HIS A 214 32.59 -1.53 -37.52
CA HIS A 214 32.67 -2.93 -37.11
C HIS A 214 31.67 -3.27 -36.01
N LEU A 215 31.61 -2.46 -34.94
CA LEU A 215 30.64 -2.62 -33.85
C LEU A 215 29.20 -2.52 -34.34
N SER A 216 28.90 -1.61 -35.27
CA SER A 216 27.58 -1.46 -35.88
C SER A 216 27.19 -2.69 -36.69
N ASN A 217 28.14 -3.33 -37.40
CA ASN A 217 27.90 -4.57 -38.13
C ASN A 217 27.73 -5.76 -37.17
N SER A 218 28.48 -5.79 -36.07
CA SER A 218 28.28 -6.76 -34.99
C SER A 218 26.90 -6.62 -34.36
N VAL A 219 26.44 -5.40 -34.05
CA VAL A 219 25.09 -5.17 -33.50
C VAL A 219 24.00 -5.54 -34.50
N LYS A 220 24.18 -5.26 -35.80
CA LYS A 220 23.23 -5.72 -36.84
C LYS A 220 23.11 -7.24 -36.90
N SER A 221 24.24 -7.94 -36.83
CA SER A 221 24.28 -9.40 -36.81
C SER A 221 23.63 -9.95 -35.54
N LEU A 222 23.96 -9.37 -34.39
CA LEU A 222 23.47 -9.78 -33.06
C LEU A 222 21.96 -9.54 -32.91
N LYS A 223 21.45 -8.43 -33.44
CA LYS A 223 20.00 -8.08 -33.44
C LYS A 223 19.24 -8.57 -34.67
N LYS A 224 19.89 -9.27 -35.62
CA LYS A 224 19.30 -9.76 -36.88
C LYS A 224 18.53 -8.69 -37.67
N LYS A 225 19.07 -7.48 -37.81
CA LYS A 225 18.45 -6.37 -38.57
C LYS A 225 19.29 -5.99 -39.79
N GLU A 226 18.63 -5.78 -40.93
CA GLU A 226 19.29 -5.43 -42.20
C GLU A 226 19.81 -3.97 -42.22
N LYS A 227 19.15 -3.05 -41.50
CA LYS A 227 19.53 -1.62 -41.43
C LYS A 227 19.37 -1.07 -40.02
N LEU A 228 20.25 -0.14 -39.66
CA LEU A 228 20.16 0.62 -38.40
C LEU A 228 19.15 1.75 -38.56
N SER A 229 18.30 1.90 -37.56
CA SER A 229 17.35 3.01 -37.47
C SER A 229 18.12 4.30 -37.16
N ARG A 230 17.73 5.40 -37.81
CA ARG A 230 18.34 6.71 -37.53
C ARG A 230 17.85 7.23 -36.18
N TRP A 231 18.75 7.68 -35.34
CA TRP A 231 18.43 8.23 -34.01
C TRP A 231 17.43 9.38 -34.10
N GLN A 232 17.50 10.20 -35.15
CA GLN A 232 16.58 11.31 -35.40
C GLN A 232 15.13 10.86 -35.58
N GLU A 233 14.90 9.75 -36.27
CA GLU A 233 13.56 9.20 -36.48
C GLU A 233 12.99 8.65 -35.17
N ILE A 234 13.83 8.00 -34.36
CA ILE A 234 13.46 7.49 -33.05
C ILE A 234 13.11 8.64 -32.10
N ILE A 235 13.87 9.73 -32.13
CA ILE A 235 13.55 10.92 -31.33
C ILE A 235 12.25 11.57 -31.78
N GLU A 236 12.00 11.69 -33.08
CA GLU A 236 10.73 12.21 -33.58
C GLU A 236 9.56 11.33 -33.13
N ARG A 237 9.74 10.00 -33.16
CA ARG A 237 8.77 9.01 -32.67
C ARG A 237 8.53 9.16 -31.16
N ILE A 238 9.58 9.39 -30.37
CA ILE A 238 9.50 9.68 -28.93
C ILE A 238 8.73 10.98 -28.69
N GLN A 239 9.03 12.06 -29.43
CA GLN A 239 8.37 13.36 -29.24
C GLN A 239 6.87 13.29 -29.55
N ARG A 240 6.47 12.65 -30.66
CA ARG A 240 5.04 12.45 -31.01
C ARG A 240 4.29 11.67 -29.93
N LYS A 241 4.88 10.58 -29.44
CA LYS A 241 4.29 9.75 -28.37
C LYS A 241 4.27 10.44 -27.01
N SER A 242 5.32 11.20 -26.69
CA SER A 242 5.40 12.00 -25.46
C SER A 242 4.23 13.00 -25.38
N GLY A 243 3.84 13.62 -26.51
CA GLY A 243 2.65 14.46 -26.60
C GLY A 243 1.34 13.73 -26.24
N MET A 244 1.17 12.49 -26.72
CA MET A 244 0.01 11.64 -26.42
C MET A 244 -0.01 11.20 -24.94
N LEU A 245 1.14 10.78 -24.41
CA LEU A 245 1.30 10.40 -23.00
C LEU A 245 1.10 11.58 -22.05
N LYS A 246 1.55 12.79 -22.43
CA LYS A 246 1.33 14.02 -21.66
C LYS A 246 -0.16 14.36 -21.56
N LYS A 247 -0.92 14.22 -22.65
CA LYS A 247 -2.39 14.39 -22.66
C LYS A 247 -3.09 13.36 -21.76
N ARG A 248 -2.67 12.09 -21.80
CA ARG A 248 -3.20 11.02 -20.93
C ARG A 248 -2.89 11.28 -19.46
N LYS A 249 -1.64 11.63 -19.12
CA LYS A 249 -1.23 12.02 -17.76
C LYS A 249 -1.99 13.25 -17.26
N GLN A 250 -2.27 14.23 -18.12
CA GLN A 250 -3.10 15.38 -17.77
C GLN A 250 -4.53 14.95 -17.43
N ALA A 251 -5.13 14.05 -18.20
CA ALA A 251 -6.46 13.49 -17.91
C ALA A 251 -6.47 12.68 -16.60
N GLU A 252 -5.46 11.84 -16.35
CA GLU A 252 -5.30 11.11 -15.09
C GLU A 252 -5.08 12.05 -13.90
N ASN A 253 -4.29 13.12 -14.07
CA ASN A 253 -4.08 14.12 -13.03
C ASN A 253 -5.35 14.92 -12.74
N ILE A 254 -6.17 15.24 -13.75
CA ILE A 254 -7.50 15.85 -13.56
C ILE A 254 -8.41 14.90 -12.80
N TYR A 255 -8.40 13.61 -13.15
CA TYR A 255 -9.16 12.58 -12.44
C TYR A 255 -8.69 12.42 -10.98
N ARG A 256 -7.38 12.36 -10.75
CA ARG A 256 -6.76 12.26 -9.42
C ARG A 256 -7.00 13.51 -8.58
N LYS A 257 -6.99 14.71 -9.19
CA LYS A 257 -7.41 15.96 -8.55
C LYS A 257 -8.89 15.93 -8.19
N ARG A 258 -9.77 15.42 -9.06
CA ARG A 258 -11.20 15.22 -8.74
C ARG A 258 -11.39 14.25 -7.58
N VAL A 259 -10.66 13.14 -7.55
CA VAL A 259 -10.70 12.17 -6.45
C VAL A 259 -10.21 12.79 -5.14
N ARG A 260 -9.13 13.58 -5.17
CA ARG A 260 -8.65 14.35 -4.01
C ARG A 260 -9.66 15.39 -3.53
N VAL A 261 -10.24 16.17 -4.43
CA VAL A 261 -11.30 17.14 -4.08
C VAL A 261 -12.53 16.43 -3.52
N PHE A 262 -12.87 15.24 -4.02
CA PHE A 262 -13.94 14.40 -3.45
C PHE A 262 -13.59 13.86 -2.06
N GLN A 263 -12.33 13.48 -1.82
CA GLN A 263 -11.84 13.05 -0.50
C GLN A 263 -11.79 14.23 0.49
N GLU A 264 -11.34 15.40 0.06
CA GLU A 264 -11.32 16.64 0.85
C GLU A 264 -12.74 17.16 1.12
N ALA A 265 -13.66 17.10 0.15
CA ALA A 265 -15.08 17.40 0.39
C ALA A 265 -15.74 16.42 1.38
N LYS A 266 -15.23 15.18 1.46
CA LYS A 266 -15.62 14.19 2.48
C LYS A 266 -15.01 14.53 3.85
N ARG A 267 -13.79 15.08 3.89
CA ARG A 267 -13.15 15.62 5.10
C ARG A 267 -13.82 16.90 5.62
N ILE A 268 -14.26 17.79 4.73
CA ILE A 268 -15.01 19.02 5.09
C ILE A 268 -16.40 18.68 5.63
N LYS A 269 -17.01 17.56 5.20
CA LYS A 269 -18.27 17.05 5.79
C LYS A 269 -18.10 16.32 7.13
N THR A 270 -16.87 15.93 7.50
CA THR A 270 -16.53 15.37 8.81
C THR A 270 -15.93 16.50 9.65
N GLY A 271 -16.83 17.29 10.25
CA GLY A 271 -16.52 18.60 10.82
C GLY A 271 -15.32 18.63 11.76
N LYS A 272 -14.28 19.34 11.32
CA LYS A 272 -13.42 20.18 12.17
C LYS A 272 -13.08 21.43 11.37
N LYS A 273 -13.73 22.55 11.70
CA LYS A 273 -13.22 23.88 11.36
C LYS A 273 -12.05 24.16 12.30
N ARG A 274 -10.87 24.43 11.74
CA ARG A 274 -9.91 25.34 12.35
C ARG A 274 -9.69 26.46 11.34
N ASP A 275 -10.17 27.63 11.73
CA ASP A 275 -9.75 28.90 11.13
C ASP A 275 -8.32 29.18 11.61
N GLY A 276 -7.49 29.70 10.70
CA GLY A 276 -6.21 30.33 11.05
C GLY A 276 -4.96 29.56 10.62
N LEU A 277 -4.22 30.20 9.71
CA LEU A 277 -2.82 29.97 9.34
C LEU A 277 -2.52 28.83 8.35
N LEU A 278 -2.78 29.12 7.08
CA LEU A 278 -1.98 28.60 5.97
C LEU A 278 -1.08 29.74 5.49
N THR A 279 0.22 29.64 5.77
CA THR A 279 1.33 29.59 4.80
C THR A 279 2.65 29.86 5.51
N ASN A 280 3.65 29.06 5.15
CA ASN A 280 5.08 29.13 5.48
C ASN A 280 5.46 28.52 6.84
N SER A 281 6.56 27.74 6.81
CA SER A 281 7.32 27.18 7.94
C SER A 281 7.01 25.72 8.31
N VAL A 282 7.48 24.77 7.49
CA VAL A 282 7.79 23.40 7.96
C VAL A 282 9.05 22.92 7.23
N GLU A 283 10.20 23.55 7.51
CA GLU A 283 11.51 23.00 7.10
C GLU A 283 12.61 23.10 8.18
N ASN A 284 12.42 23.77 9.32
CA ASN A 284 13.54 24.04 10.25
C ASN A 284 13.21 23.85 11.74
N ILE A 285 12.79 22.66 12.15
CA ILE A 285 12.75 22.27 13.58
C ILE A 285 13.10 20.78 13.58
N GLU A 286 14.29 20.34 14.02
CA GLU A 286 14.42 19.54 15.27
C GLU A 286 15.89 19.20 15.72
N ASP A 287 16.95 19.88 15.24
CA ASP A 287 18.34 19.42 15.52
C ASP A 287 19.14 20.16 16.62
N GLU A 288 18.75 21.36 17.05
CA GLU A 288 19.56 22.15 18.01
C GLU A 288 19.18 21.94 19.49
N GLU A 289 17.90 21.80 19.84
CA GLU A 289 17.48 21.60 21.25
C GLU A 289 17.86 20.22 21.82
N LEU A 290 17.88 19.18 20.97
CA LEU A 290 18.32 17.82 21.38
C LEU A 290 19.83 17.78 21.64
N LYS A 291 20.60 18.58 20.90
CA LYS A 291 22.06 18.69 20.97
C LYS A 291 22.51 19.38 22.25
N GLU A 292 21.78 20.41 22.70
CA GLU A 292 22.04 21.10 23.97
C GLU A 292 21.76 20.20 25.19
N MET A 293 20.70 19.40 25.19
CA MET A 293 20.41 18.43 26.27
C MET A 293 21.47 17.33 26.40
N ILE A 294 22.09 16.92 25.29
CA ILE A 294 23.13 15.89 25.28
C ILE A 294 24.49 16.45 25.74
N HIS A 295 24.81 17.71 25.43
CA HIS A 295 26.02 18.37 25.92
C HIS A 295 26.04 18.55 27.45
N GLN A 296 24.87 18.76 28.06
CA GLN A 296 24.73 18.75 29.53
C GLN A 296 24.94 17.36 30.14
N LYS A 297 24.67 16.29 29.38
CA LYS A 297 24.83 14.91 29.87
C LYS A 297 26.23 14.34 29.62
N SER A 298 26.90 14.71 28.52
CA SER A 298 28.28 14.28 28.24
C SER A 298 29.32 14.84 29.22
N SER A 299 29.01 15.97 29.85
CA SER A 299 29.85 16.56 30.91
C SER A 299 29.60 15.94 32.29
N ASN A 300 28.56 15.12 32.45
CA ASN A 300 28.05 14.65 33.74
C ASN A 300 27.81 13.12 33.75
N MET A 301 28.81 12.34 33.32
CA MET A 301 28.71 10.88 33.21
C MET A 301 29.08 10.15 34.51
N THR A 302 28.35 9.07 34.81
CA THR A 302 28.57 8.21 35.99
C THR A 302 29.78 7.27 35.82
N GLU A 303 30.30 6.68 36.90
CA GLU A 303 31.52 5.84 36.85
C GLU A 303 31.37 4.59 35.96
N GLU A 304 30.17 4.03 35.84
CA GLU A 304 29.88 2.86 35.00
C GLU A 304 29.91 3.19 33.50
N GLU A 305 29.45 4.38 33.11
CA GLU A 305 29.51 4.87 31.72
C GLU A 305 30.96 5.11 31.28
N LYS A 306 31.84 5.53 32.20
CA LYS A 306 33.28 5.67 31.95
C LYS A 306 33.97 4.33 31.71
N MET A 307 33.54 3.25 32.36
CA MET A 307 34.14 1.92 32.17
C MET A 307 33.92 1.35 30.76
N MET A 308 32.79 1.66 30.11
CA MET A 308 32.53 1.22 28.73
C MET A 308 33.30 2.05 27.68
N MET A 309 33.87 3.20 28.06
CA MET A 309 34.63 4.08 27.16
C MET A 309 36.14 3.83 27.13
N ILE A 310 36.68 3.09 28.12
CA ILE A 310 38.12 2.79 28.24
C ILE A 310 38.79 2.43 26.89
N PRO A 311 38.25 1.52 26.06
CA PRO A 311 38.88 1.20 24.76
C PRO A 311 38.78 2.33 23.73
N ILE A 312 37.68 3.08 23.70
CA ILE A 312 37.47 4.22 22.79
C ILE A 312 38.43 5.37 23.15
N ASP A 313 38.55 5.68 24.43
CA ASP A 313 39.42 6.75 24.92
C ASP A 313 40.90 6.42 24.72
N LEU A 314 41.29 5.16 24.90
CA LEU A 314 42.67 4.73 24.67
C LEU A 314 43.08 4.90 23.20
N ILE A 315 42.21 4.54 22.26
CA ILE A 315 42.46 4.72 20.82
C ILE A 315 42.48 6.20 20.44
N ARG A 316 41.55 7.01 20.99
CA ARG A 316 41.51 8.46 20.74
C ARG A 316 42.75 9.16 21.30
N GLN A 317 43.21 8.80 22.50
CA GLN A 317 44.44 9.34 23.09
C GLN A 317 45.68 8.95 22.28
N ALA A 318 45.77 7.70 21.82
CA ALA A 318 46.86 7.26 20.95
C ALA A 318 46.88 8.03 19.62
N ALA A 319 45.71 8.25 19.00
CA ALA A 319 45.59 9.08 17.80
C ALA A 319 45.96 10.55 18.05
N LYS A 320 45.56 11.12 19.19
CA LYS A 320 45.91 12.50 19.60
C LYS A 320 47.41 12.68 19.75
N ILE A 321 48.10 11.71 20.35
CA ILE A 321 49.57 11.71 20.47
C ILE A 321 50.20 11.59 19.08
N GLY A 322 49.74 10.64 18.25
CA GLY A 322 50.28 10.42 16.89
C GLY A 322 50.14 11.65 15.99
N LEU A 323 48.98 12.32 16.02
CA LEU A 323 48.74 13.55 15.26
C LEU A 323 49.52 14.75 15.81
N GLY A 324 49.69 14.84 17.14
CA GLY A 324 50.52 15.84 17.77
C GLY A 324 51.99 15.73 17.38
N LEU A 325 52.51 14.50 17.28
CA LEU A 325 53.86 14.22 16.76
C LEU A 325 54.00 14.53 15.26
N ALA A 326 52.92 14.40 14.48
CA ALA A 326 52.88 14.74 13.06
C ALA A 326 52.66 16.24 12.77
N GLY A 327 52.59 17.09 13.80
CA GLY A 327 52.42 18.55 13.65
C GLY A 327 51.01 18.98 13.25
N GLN A 328 50.00 18.11 13.38
CA GLN A 328 48.60 18.46 13.09
C GLN A 328 47.91 19.06 14.33
N ASN A 329 46.92 19.93 14.11
CA ASN A 329 46.18 20.58 15.19
C ASN A 329 45.24 19.58 15.90
N THR A 330 45.48 19.31 17.19
CA THR A 330 44.77 18.30 17.99
C THR A 330 43.71 18.87 18.95
N THR A 331 43.48 20.18 18.94
CA THR A 331 42.65 20.90 19.93
C THR A 331 41.15 20.54 19.86
N ASP A 332 40.60 20.31 18.67
CA ASP A 332 39.18 19.96 18.47
C ASP A 332 38.92 18.46 18.24
N MET A 333 39.89 17.59 18.56
CA MET A 333 39.78 16.13 18.39
C MET A 333 38.60 15.52 19.18
N ASP A 334 38.34 16.07 20.36
CA ASP A 334 37.38 15.54 21.34
C ASP A 334 35.91 15.83 20.97
N LYS A 335 35.65 16.43 19.79
CA LYS A 335 34.29 16.66 19.27
C LYS A 335 34.05 16.01 17.90
N LYS A 336 35.11 15.51 17.27
CA LYS A 336 35.10 15.03 15.88
C LYS A 336 35.00 13.51 15.82
N THR A 337 34.54 13.01 14.68
CA THR A 337 34.55 11.57 14.39
C THR A 337 35.95 11.17 13.91
N VAL A 338 36.57 10.18 14.52
CA VAL A 338 37.93 9.73 14.17
C VAL A 338 37.85 8.42 13.41
N LYS A 339 38.38 8.37 12.19
CA LYS A 339 38.54 7.15 11.39
C LYS A 339 40.02 6.76 11.36
N LEU A 340 40.32 5.54 11.79
CA LEU A 340 41.68 4.99 11.86
C LEU A 340 41.75 3.65 11.12
N LEU A 341 42.65 3.54 10.14
CA LEU A 341 42.90 2.30 9.38
C LEU A 341 41.65 1.72 8.67
N SER A 342 40.77 2.59 8.19
CA SER A 342 39.47 2.21 7.61
C SER A 342 39.32 2.75 6.17
N PRO A 343 39.96 2.13 5.15
CA PRO A 343 39.86 2.57 3.76
C PRO A 343 38.44 2.46 3.19
N ARG A 344 38.10 3.33 2.24
CA ARG A 344 36.81 3.34 1.53
C ARG A 344 37.00 2.91 0.07
N PHE A 345 36.28 1.89 -0.39
CA PHE A 345 36.33 1.43 -1.78
C PHE A 345 35.07 1.82 -2.56
N MET A 346 35.23 2.32 -3.79
CA MET A 346 34.13 2.65 -4.71
C MET A 346 33.10 3.62 -4.12
N SER A 347 33.57 4.70 -3.49
CA SER A 347 32.72 5.72 -2.88
C SER A 347 31.80 6.39 -3.91
N ILE A 348 30.51 6.49 -3.58
CA ILE A 348 29.47 7.11 -4.42
C ILE A 348 29.33 8.60 -4.10
N LEU A 349 29.44 8.96 -2.82
CA LEU A 349 29.36 10.32 -2.32
C LEU A 349 30.76 10.90 -2.09
N SER A 350 30.91 12.21 -2.29
CA SER A 350 32.14 12.93 -1.98
C SER A 350 32.06 13.63 -0.63
N ASP A 351 33.14 13.57 0.15
CA ASP A 351 33.29 14.31 1.42
C ASP A 351 33.59 15.82 1.16
N SER A 352 33.01 16.39 0.10
CA SER A 352 33.36 17.72 -0.44
C SER A 352 32.61 18.88 0.21
N LYS A 353 31.61 18.62 1.05
CA LYS A 353 30.93 19.67 1.85
C LYS A 353 31.92 20.20 2.90
N LYS A 354 32.18 21.51 2.90
CA LYS A 354 33.07 22.18 3.88
C LYS A 354 32.70 21.84 5.34
N ASP A 355 31.42 21.58 5.60
CA ASP A 355 30.89 21.25 6.93
C ASP A 355 31.25 19.84 7.41
N GLU A 356 31.49 18.88 6.51
CA GLU A 356 31.85 17.49 6.88
C GLU A 356 33.35 17.35 7.14
N ARG A 357 34.20 18.07 6.40
CA ARG A 357 35.65 18.12 6.64
C ARG A 357 36.03 18.65 8.03
N ASN A 358 35.21 19.53 8.59
CA ASN A 358 35.41 20.01 9.96
C ASN A 358 34.96 18.98 11.00
N LYS A 359 34.14 17.99 10.64
CA LYS A 359 33.54 16.99 11.54
C LYS A 359 34.30 15.66 11.56
N THR A 360 34.98 15.28 10.47
CA THR A 360 35.66 13.98 10.34
C THR A 360 37.19 14.13 10.28
N ILE A 361 37.93 13.29 11.01
CA ILE A 361 39.39 13.17 10.93
C ILE A 361 39.72 11.76 10.42
N ASP A 362 40.35 11.70 9.25
CA ASP A 362 40.72 10.45 8.59
C ASP A 362 42.24 10.21 8.73
N ILE A 363 42.62 9.13 9.42
CA ILE A 363 44.01 8.74 9.70
C ILE A 363 44.28 7.39 9.02
N LEU A 364 45.18 7.38 8.03
CA LEU A 364 45.56 6.17 7.27
C LEU A 364 44.35 5.44 6.64
N SER A 365 43.35 6.19 6.18
CA SER A 365 42.09 5.69 5.63
C SER A 365 41.81 6.31 4.25
N PRO A 366 42.56 5.94 3.18
CA PRO A 366 42.35 6.46 1.84
C PRO A 366 41.07 5.91 1.20
N SER A 367 40.52 6.68 0.27
CA SER A 367 39.43 6.30 -0.62
C SER A 367 39.98 5.92 -2.00
N LEU A 368 39.56 4.78 -2.53
CA LEU A 368 40.08 4.17 -3.76
C LEU A 368 38.94 3.89 -4.75
N PHE A 369 39.19 4.12 -6.04
CA PHE A 369 38.27 3.85 -7.16
C PHE A 369 36.93 4.60 -7.08
N SER A 370 36.95 5.90 -6.79
CA SER A 370 35.73 6.70 -6.69
C SER A 370 34.93 6.70 -8.01
N LEU A 371 33.60 6.61 -7.90
CA LEU A 371 32.68 6.79 -9.03
C LEU A 371 32.43 8.28 -9.35
N HIS A 372 33.12 9.17 -8.65
CA HIS A 372 32.95 10.62 -8.71
C HIS A 372 34.32 11.32 -8.80
N ASP A 373 34.34 12.49 -9.45
CA ASP A 373 35.58 13.26 -9.74
C ASP A 373 35.85 14.40 -8.72
N SER A 374 35.10 14.44 -7.62
CA SER A 374 35.21 15.48 -6.58
C SER A 374 35.87 14.91 -5.33
N GLY A 375 36.80 15.61 -4.69
CA GLY A 375 37.50 15.03 -3.54
C GLY A 375 38.92 15.51 -3.33
N THR A 376 39.66 14.79 -2.49
CA THR A 376 41.10 14.92 -2.24
C THR A 376 41.90 14.54 -3.50
N ASP A 377 43.17 14.95 -3.56
CA ASP A 377 44.02 14.75 -4.76
C ASP A 377 44.25 13.27 -5.08
N ILE A 378 44.13 12.39 -4.09
CA ILE A 378 44.26 10.93 -4.24
C ILE A 378 42.96 10.32 -4.80
N GLU A 379 41.78 10.79 -4.38
CA GLU A 379 40.48 10.38 -4.93
C GLU A 379 40.34 10.75 -6.41
N LYS A 380 40.70 11.98 -6.78
CA LYS A 380 40.59 12.45 -8.17
C LYS A 380 41.43 11.63 -9.14
N LYS A 381 42.65 11.28 -8.74
CA LYS A 381 43.59 10.49 -9.56
C LYS A 381 43.15 9.03 -9.72
N THR A 382 42.39 8.50 -8.77
CA THR A 382 41.90 7.12 -8.80
C THR A 382 40.46 7.00 -9.31
N SER A 383 39.89 8.08 -9.89
CA SER A 383 38.52 8.10 -10.41
C SER A 383 38.36 7.37 -11.75
N LEU A 384 37.20 6.76 -11.97
CA LEU A 384 36.91 5.99 -13.19
C LEU A 384 36.83 6.86 -14.46
N LYS A 385 36.41 8.13 -14.35
CA LYS A 385 36.25 9.02 -15.51
C LYS A 385 37.58 9.58 -16.01
N SER A 386 38.54 9.87 -15.13
CA SER A 386 39.91 10.25 -15.55
C SER A 386 40.59 9.14 -16.36
N LEU A 387 40.14 7.89 -16.21
CA LEU A 387 40.66 6.75 -16.97
C LEU A 387 40.02 6.58 -18.37
N LEU A 388 38.91 7.26 -18.72
CA LEU A 388 38.09 6.92 -19.91
C LEU A 388 37.91 8.00 -21.02
N GLY A 389 38.15 9.30 -20.79
CA GLY A 389 37.52 10.39 -21.58
C GLY A 389 38.33 11.17 -22.65
N SER A 390 39.08 10.57 -23.57
CA SER A 390 40.04 11.33 -24.43
C SER A 390 39.93 11.29 -25.99
N VAL A 391 38.80 10.98 -26.69
CA VAL A 391 38.80 10.85 -28.19
C VAL A 391 37.46 11.15 -28.99
N GLY A 392 37.44 12.05 -30.02
CA GLY A 392 36.72 11.90 -31.36
C GLY A 392 35.53 12.82 -31.86
N ASP A 393 35.45 13.15 -33.19
CA ASP A 393 34.73 14.23 -33.99
C ASP A 393 33.23 14.02 -34.47
N THR A 394 32.55 15.03 -35.07
CA THR A 394 31.06 15.18 -35.22
C THR A 394 30.29 14.23 -36.16
N ARG A 395 30.79 13.80 -37.33
CA ARG A 395 30.06 12.83 -38.20
C ARG A 395 30.22 11.39 -37.70
N ASP A 396 31.36 11.14 -37.07
CA ASP A 396 31.61 9.91 -36.31
C ASP A 396 30.76 9.88 -35.06
N SER A 397 30.52 11.04 -34.44
CA SER A 397 29.54 11.17 -33.35
C SER A 397 28.13 10.81 -33.80
N GLN A 398 27.71 11.11 -35.04
CA GLN A 398 26.38 10.73 -35.54
C GLN A 398 26.25 9.21 -35.76
N ASN A 399 27.25 8.58 -36.38
CA ASN A 399 27.27 7.12 -36.55
C ASN A 399 27.38 6.40 -35.19
N LEU A 400 28.11 7.00 -34.26
CA LEU A 400 28.23 6.54 -32.89
C LEU A 400 26.92 6.71 -32.12
N LEU A 401 26.16 7.78 -32.35
CA LEU A 401 24.83 8.01 -31.75
C LEU A 401 23.78 7.06 -32.33
N ASP A 402 23.80 6.80 -33.63
CA ASP A 402 22.96 5.76 -34.25
C ASP A 402 23.28 4.37 -33.67
N PHE A 403 24.58 4.07 -33.51
CA PHE A 403 25.03 2.87 -32.81
C PHE A 403 24.59 2.85 -31.34
N LEU A 404 24.74 3.96 -30.61
CA LEU A 404 24.41 4.07 -29.19
C LEU A 404 22.91 3.88 -28.95
N VAL A 405 22.04 4.52 -29.73
CA VAL A 405 20.58 4.40 -29.58
C VAL A 405 20.11 2.97 -29.85
N GLU A 406 20.72 2.28 -30.81
CA GLU A 406 20.40 0.88 -31.08
C GLU A 406 21.01 -0.05 -30.02
N ALA A 407 22.26 0.17 -29.62
CA ALA A 407 22.97 -0.65 -28.64
C ALA A 407 22.38 -0.50 -27.23
N THR A 408 21.93 0.70 -26.85
CA THR A 408 21.26 0.98 -25.57
C THR A 408 19.81 0.47 -25.54
N GLY A 409 19.26 0.02 -26.66
CA GLY A 409 17.90 -0.53 -26.73
C GLY A 409 16.80 0.52 -26.59
N VAL A 410 17.11 1.81 -26.75
CA VAL A 410 16.11 2.91 -26.66
C VAL A 410 15.03 2.75 -27.72
N ALA A 411 15.37 2.25 -28.92
CA ALA A 411 14.41 1.93 -29.97
C ALA A 411 13.39 0.86 -29.52
N GLU A 412 13.88 -0.21 -28.88
CA GLU A 412 13.07 -1.34 -28.40
C GLU A 412 12.16 -0.92 -27.23
N ALA A 413 12.67 -0.09 -26.31
CA ALA A 413 11.87 0.46 -25.22
C ALA A 413 10.68 1.32 -25.72
N VAL A 414 10.86 2.01 -26.84
CA VAL A 414 9.83 2.85 -27.46
C VAL A 414 8.76 2.03 -28.20
N GLU A 415 9.14 0.87 -28.74
CA GLU A 415 8.23 -0.09 -29.36
C GLU A 415 7.44 -0.90 -28.31
N ASP A 416 8.11 -1.34 -27.24
CA ASP A 416 7.47 -1.99 -26.08
C ASP A 416 6.43 -1.04 -25.41
N ALA A 417 6.76 0.25 -25.30
CA ALA A 417 5.81 1.25 -24.81
C ALA A 417 4.55 1.41 -25.70
N GLU A 418 4.64 1.18 -27.02
CA GLU A 418 3.48 1.16 -27.92
C GLU A 418 2.62 -0.07 -27.71
N GLN A 419 3.23 -1.26 -27.62
CA GLN A 419 2.51 -2.50 -27.40
C GLN A 419 1.75 -2.45 -26.07
N LYS A 420 2.40 -1.98 -25.00
CA LYS A 420 1.75 -1.76 -23.70
C LYS A 420 0.54 -0.83 -23.75
N MET A 421 0.54 0.17 -24.65
CA MET A 421 -0.61 1.06 -24.83
C MET A 421 -1.77 0.37 -25.56
N ILE A 422 -1.49 -0.47 -26.57
CA ILE A 422 -2.49 -1.27 -27.28
C ILE A 422 -3.13 -2.30 -26.34
N ASP A 423 -2.30 -2.98 -25.52
CA ASP A 423 -2.77 -3.97 -24.54
C ASP A 423 -3.63 -3.34 -23.44
N ALA A 424 -3.28 -2.12 -23.00
CA ALA A 424 -4.11 -1.37 -22.06
C ALA A 424 -5.50 -1.04 -22.63
N GLN A 425 -5.63 -0.94 -23.95
CA GLN A 425 -6.89 -0.66 -24.63
C GLN A 425 -7.74 -1.94 -24.75
N ARG A 426 -7.11 -3.10 -25.04
CA ARG A 426 -7.77 -4.43 -25.06
C ARG A 426 -8.25 -4.87 -23.67
N LYS A 427 -7.49 -4.57 -22.61
CA LYS A 427 -7.88 -4.85 -21.21
C LYS A 427 -9.18 -4.19 -20.76
N LYS A 428 -9.66 -3.17 -21.48
CA LYS A 428 -10.91 -2.48 -21.14
C LYS A 428 -12.16 -3.27 -21.56
N ASP A 429 -12.04 -4.12 -22.58
CA ASP A 429 -13.14 -4.92 -23.13
C ASP A 429 -13.24 -6.30 -22.43
N ASP A 430 -12.12 -6.83 -21.92
CA ASP A 430 -12.06 -8.04 -21.09
C ASP A 430 -11.84 -7.66 -19.61
N ALA A 431 -12.86 -7.14 -18.92
CA ALA A 431 -12.75 -6.65 -17.54
C ALA A 431 -12.31 -7.72 -16.50
N MET A 432 -12.32 -9.01 -16.86
CA MET A 432 -11.92 -10.13 -16.01
C MET A 432 -10.62 -10.83 -16.45
N GLY A 433 -9.99 -10.37 -17.55
CA GLY A 433 -8.78 -10.98 -18.10
C GLY A 433 -8.99 -12.37 -18.72
N ARG A 434 -8.08 -12.76 -19.62
CA ARG A 434 -8.00 -14.12 -20.19
C ARG A 434 -6.77 -14.81 -19.66
N GLY A 435 -6.84 -16.13 -19.54
CA GLY A 435 -5.68 -16.94 -19.19
C GLY A 435 -4.59 -16.90 -20.27
N PRO A 436 -3.40 -17.47 -19.98
CA PRO A 436 -2.26 -17.55 -20.90
C PRO A 436 -2.57 -18.16 -22.27
N ASP A 437 -3.65 -18.94 -22.38
CA ASP A 437 -4.13 -19.61 -23.59
C ASP A 437 -5.39 -18.97 -24.21
N GLY A 438 -5.79 -17.78 -23.74
CA GLY A 438 -7.00 -17.09 -24.24
C GLY A 438 -8.33 -17.61 -23.68
N GLN A 439 -8.29 -18.55 -22.72
CA GLN A 439 -9.46 -19.06 -22.02
C GLN A 439 -10.04 -18.02 -21.04
N PRO A 440 -11.38 -17.90 -20.90
CA PRO A 440 -11.97 -17.08 -19.84
C PRO A 440 -11.57 -17.58 -18.45
N LEU A 441 -11.23 -16.66 -17.54
CA LEU A 441 -10.88 -16.98 -16.15
C LEU A 441 -12.10 -17.29 -15.26
N TYR A 442 -13.31 -17.33 -15.81
CA TYR A 442 -14.51 -17.77 -15.10
C TYR A 442 -14.89 -19.20 -15.50
N PHE A 443 -15.53 -19.92 -14.57
CA PHE A 443 -15.95 -21.29 -14.84
C PHE A 443 -17.16 -21.33 -15.78
N THR A 444 -17.07 -22.11 -16.85
CA THR A 444 -18.21 -22.48 -17.71
C THR A 444 -18.80 -23.81 -17.24
N LYS A 445 -20.07 -24.07 -17.57
CA LYS A 445 -20.75 -25.31 -17.20
C LYS A 445 -20.00 -26.56 -17.67
N GLU A 446 -19.56 -26.55 -18.94
CA GLU A 446 -18.79 -27.64 -19.58
C GLU A 446 -17.50 -27.95 -18.81
N ASN A 447 -16.75 -26.91 -18.43
CA ASN A 447 -15.49 -27.09 -17.67
C ASN A 447 -15.72 -27.69 -16.27
N ILE A 448 -16.84 -27.36 -15.62
CA ILE A 448 -17.17 -27.87 -14.28
C ILE A 448 -17.69 -29.31 -14.38
N THR A 449 -18.51 -29.63 -15.38
CA THR A 449 -19.04 -30.99 -15.59
C THR A 449 -17.94 -32.01 -15.82
N GLU A 450 -16.89 -31.64 -16.56
CA GLU A 450 -15.75 -32.53 -16.81
C GLU A 450 -14.90 -32.78 -15.57
N ARG A 451 -14.76 -31.79 -14.67
CA ARG A 451 -13.80 -31.84 -13.55
C ARG A 451 -14.42 -32.17 -12.19
N PHE A 452 -15.61 -31.63 -11.92
CA PHE A 452 -16.27 -31.72 -10.62
C PHE A 452 -17.74 -32.12 -10.82
N PRO A 453 -18.03 -33.40 -11.08
CA PRO A 453 -19.39 -33.87 -11.33
C PRO A 453 -20.33 -33.63 -10.14
N SER A 454 -19.80 -33.54 -8.93
CA SER A 454 -20.55 -33.21 -7.71
C SER A 454 -20.92 -31.71 -7.64
N GLU A 455 -20.09 -30.82 -8.18
CA GLU A 455 -20.36 -29.38 -8.23
C GLU A 455 -21.28 -29.03 -9.40
N ALA A 456 -21.11 -29.71 -10.54
CA ALA A 456 -22.03 -29.60 -11.67
C ALA A 456 -23.48 -29.90 -11.27
N LYS A 457 -23.70 -30.96 -10.48
CA LYS A 457 -25.03 -31.27 -9.92
C LYS A 457 -25.62 -30.13 -9.07
N LYS A 458 -24.80 -29.30 -8.43
CA LYS A 458 -25.29 -28.12 -7.69
C LYS A 458 -25.77 -27.04 -8.65
N ILE A 459 -25.02 -26.81 -9.73
CA ILE A 459 -25.36 -25.82 -10.76
C ILE A 459 -26.61 -26.23 -11.51
N GLU A 460 -26.68 -27.49 -11.96
CA GLU A 460 -27.87 -28.05 -12.61
C GLU A 460 -29.11 -27.92 -11.74
N LEU A 461 -28.98 -28.19 -10.45
CA LEU A 461 -30.10 -28.06 -9.52
C LEU A 461 -30.57 -26.59 -9.38
N PHE A 462 -29.66 -25.61 -9.37
CA PHE A 462 -30.05 -24.20 -9.38
C PHE A 462 -30.69 -23.79 -10.71
N GLU A 463 -30.19 -24.28 -11.85
CA GLU A 463 -30.81 -24.03 -13.17
C GLU A 463 -32.22 -24.63 -13.26
N GLU A 464 -32.41 -25.84 -12.76
CA GLU A 464 -33.73 -26.46 -12.70
C GLU A 464 -34.65 -25.71 -11.74
N LEU A 465 -34.13 -25.25 -10.59
CA LEU A 465 -34.88 -24.45 -9.64
C LEU A 465 -35.33 -23.12 -10.25
N ASP A 466 -34.46 -22.43 -10.99
CA ASP A 466 -34.78 -21.16 -11.65
C ASP A 466 -35.92 -21.31 -12.67
N LYS A 467 -36.01 -22.47 -13.35
CA LYS A 467 -37.13 -22.80 -14.25
C LYS A 467 -38.46 -23.00 -13.53
N THR A 468 -38.45 -23.29 -12.23
CA THR A 468 -39.67 -23.54 -11.43
C THR A 468 -40.27 -22.28 -10.79
N TYR A 469 -39.69 -21.10 -10.99
CA TYR A 469 -40.20 -19.88 -10.35
C TYR A 469 -41.59 -19.51 -10.86
N SER A 470 -42.50 -19.26 -9.91
CA SER A 470 -43.82 -18.70 -10.21
C SER A 470 -43.69 -17.23 -10.63
N MET A 471 -44.66 -16.73 -11.41
CA MET A 471 -44.76 -15.31 -11.76
C MET A 471 -44.81 -14.41 -10.52
N ASP A 472 -45.44 -14.87 -9.42
CA ASP A 472 -45.47 -14.15 -8.15
C ASP A 472 -44.08 -14.07 -7.51
N GLN A 473 -43.29 -15.15 -7.59
CA GLN A 473 -41.91 -15.16 -7.12
C GLN A 473 -41.04 -14.23 -7.97
N LEU A 474 -41.15 -14.27 -9.30
CA LEU A 474 -40.41 -13.34 -10.17
C LEU A 474 -40.76 -11.88 -9.87
N LYS A 475 -42.04 -11.59 -9.57
CA LYS A 475 -42.49 -10.26 -9.15
C LYS A 475 -41.92 -9.86 -7.79
N ASP A 476 -41.93 -10.76 -6.81
CA ASP A 476 -41.34 -10.53 -5.49
C ASP A 476 -39.82 -10.33 -5.58
N MET A 477 -39.12 -11.08 -6.43
CA MET A 477 -37.68 -10.93 -6.69
C MET A 477 -37.37 -9.56 -7.32
N ASN A 478 -38.17 -9.12 -8.29
CA ASN A 478 -38.02 -7.80 -8.91
C ASN A 478 -38.35 -6.64 -7.95
N GLN A 479 -39.29 -6.83 -7.02
CA GLN A 479 -39.72 -5.78 -6.09
C GLN A 479 -38.89 -5.71 -4.82
N THR A 480 -38.54 -6.86 -4.25
CA THR A 480 -37.93 -6.98 -2.93
C THR A 480 -36.50 -7.51 -2.97
N GLY A 481 -36.08 -8.17 -4.07
CA GLY A 481 -34.76 -8.75 -4.21
C GLY A 481 -34.60 -10.15 -3.60
N TYR A 482 -35.64 -10.70 -2.98
CA TYR A 482 -35.65 -12.08 -2.47
C TYR A 482 -37.06 -12.68 -2.54
N THR A 483 -37.13 -14.01 -2.51
CA THR A 483 -38.39 -14.75 -2.45
C THR A 483 -38.24 -15.95 -1.55
N VAL A 484 -39.36 -16.46 -1.04
CA VAL A 484 -39.37 -17.72 -0.29
C VAL A 484 -39.73 -18.84 -1.25
N LEU A 485 -39.03 -19.96 -1.09
CA LEU A 485 -39.22 -21.15 -1.89
C LEU A 485 -40.54 -21.85 -1.52
N ASN A 486 -41.23 -22.37 -2.53
CA ASN A 486 -42.38 -23.24 -2.35
C ASN A 486 -41.97 -24.56 -1.68
N PRO A 487 -42.87 -25.28 -0.99
CA PRO A 487 -42.55 -26.57 -0.36
C PRO A 487 -41.95 -27.59 -1.34
N LYS A 488 -42.42 -27.62 -2.59
CA LYS A 488 -41.85 -28.45 -3.67
C LYS A 488 -40.41 -28.06 -4.02
N GLN A 489 -40.12 -26.77 -4.10
CA GLN A 489 -38.78 -26.24 -4.35
C GLN A 489 -37.84 -26.50 -3.16
N MET A 490 -38.34 -26.41 -1.92
CA MET A 490 -37.56 -26.78 -0.73
C MET A 490 -37.27 -28.28 -0.68
N GLN A 491 -38.20 -29.12 -1.12
CA GLN A 491 -37.95 -30.55 -1.26
C GLN A 491 -36.93 -30.85 -2.36
N MET A 492 -36.88 -30.05 -3.41
CA MET A 492 -35.84 -30.12 -4.44
C MET A 492 -34.47 -29.71 -3.90
N MET A 493 -34.38 -28.63 -3.11
CA MET A 493 -33.13 -28.14 -2.51
C MET A 493 -32.59 -29.02 -1.38
N TYR A 494 -33.44 -29.48 -0.45
CA TYR A 494 -33.03 -30.16 0.78
C TYR A 494 -33.43 -31.64 0.83
N GLY A 495 -34.06 -32.16 -0.22
CA GLY A 495 -34.55 -33.54 -0.28
C GLY A 495 -33.46 -34.59 -0.37
N LYS A 496 -33.86 -35.86 -0.29
CA LYS A 496 -32.95 -37.02 -0.27
C LYS A 496 -32.04 -37.12 -1.50
N LYS A 497 -32.49 -36.61 -2.65
CA LYS A 497 -31.77 -36.64 -3.94
C LYS A 497 -30.89 -35.41 -4.19
N SER A 498 -30.95 -34.40 -3.32
CA SER A 498 -30.28 -33.11 -3.52
C SER A 498 -28.83 -33.11 -2.98
N PRO A 499 -27.90 -32.33 -3.57
CA PRO A 499 -26.57 -32.11 -3.01
C PRO A 499 -26.59 -31.40 -1.65
N PHE A 500 -27.66 -30.67 -1.32
CA PHE A 500 -27.84 -29.94 -0.06
C PHE A 500 -28.77 -30.68 0.92
N LYS A 501 -28.73 -32.02 0.92
CA LYS A 501 -29.57 -32.88 1.77
C LYS A 501 -29.53 -32.45 3.24
N ASN A 502 -30.67 -31.99 3.75
CA ASN A 502 -30.84 -31.72 5.18
C ASN A 502 -32.27 -32.03 5.63
N SER A 503 -32.45 -33.22 6.21
CA SER A 503 -33.77 -33.71 6.64
C SER A 503 -34.34 -32.95 7.84
N LYS A 504 -33.48 -32.37 8.68
CA LYS A 504 -33.90 -31.58 9.84
C LYS A 504 -34.45 -30.23 9.39
N LEU A 505 -33.71 -29.51 8.53
CA LEU A 505 -34.17 -28.24 7.97
C LEU A 505 -35.46 -28.38 7.19
N LEU A 506 -35.57 -29.42 6.36
CA LEU A 506 -36.78 -29.67 5.57
C LEU A 506 -38.02 -29.90 6.45
N LYS A 507 -37.91 -30.65 7.54
CA LYS A 507 -39.01 -30.81 8.51
C LYS A 507 -39.38 -29.48 9.17
N THR A 508 -38.38 -28.69 9.51
CA THR A 508 -38.57 -27.40 10.19
C THR A 508 -39.30 -26.41 9.28
N TYR A 509 -38.90 -26.33 8.01
CA TYR A 509 -39.52 -25.41 7.06
C TYR A 509 -40.89 -25.87 6.57
N ASN A 510 -41.15 -27.19 6.45
CA ASN A 510 -42.48 -27.70 6.11
C ASN A 510 -43.52 -27.40 7.19
N ASN A 511 -43.09 -27.25 8.45
CA ASN A 511 -43.97 -26.92 9.56
C ASN A 511 -44.22 -25.41 9.70
N MET A 512 -43.56 -24.57 8.91
CA MET A 512 -43.71 -23.11 8.98
C MET A 512 -44.55 -22.58 7.83
N THR A 513 -45.45 -21.65 8.15
CA THR A 513 -46.16 -20.89 7.11
C THR A 513 -45.28 -19.79 6.52
N MET A 514 -45.62 -19.31 5.32
CA MET A 514 -44.91 -18.19 4.66
C MET A 514 -44.79 -16.94 5.54
N ALA A 515 -45.80 -16.64 6.35
CA ALA A 515 -45.79 -15.51 7.27
C ALA A 515 -44.84 -15.75 8.46
N GLU A 516 -44.80 -16.97 8.99
CA GLU A 516 -43.89 -17.36 10.07
C GLU A 516 -42.43 -17.32 9.62
N ILE A 517 -42.13 -17.71 8.37
CA ILE A 517 -40.79 -17.61 7.80
C ILE A 517 -40.33 -16.15 7.77
N HIS A 518 -41.17 -15.23 7.30
CA HIS A 518 -40.84 -13.81 7.33
C HIS A 518 -40.64 -13.29 8.76
N LEU A 519 -41.47 -13.71 9.72
CA LEU A 519 -41.30 -13.34 11.13
C LEU A 519 -40.00 -13.92 11.72
N ALA A 520 -39.64 -15.15 11.38
CA ALA A 520 -38.40 -15.78 11.81
C ALA A 520 -37.18 -15.03 11.28
N ILE A 521 -37.17 -14.63 10.01
CA ILE A 521 -36.10 -13.80 9.42
C ILE A 521 -35.96 -12.47 10.16
N HIS A 522 -37.08 -11.80 10.47
CA HIS A 522 -37.04 -10.55 11.23
C HIS A 522 -36.53 -10.75 12.66
N ARG A 523 -36.96 -11.82 13.34
CA ARG A 523 -36.48 -12.17 14.69
C ARG A 523 -34.98 -12.44 14.71
N THR A 524 -34.48 -13.24 13.77
CA THR A 524 -33.04 -13.56 13.71
C THR A 524 -32.20 -12.32 13.42
N ILE A 525 -32.63 -11.43 12.53
CA ILE A 525 -31.92 -10.16 12.29
C ILE A 525 -31.92 -9.30 13.56
N LYS A 526 -33.02 -9.27 14.31
CA LYS A 526 -33.08 -8.56 15.59
C LYS A 526 -32.15 -9.17 16.63
N ASP A 527 -32.11 -10.49 16.76
CA ASP A 527 -31.20 -11.19 17.67
C ASP A 527 -29.73 -10.96 17.31
N VAL A 528 -29.41 -10.82 16.02
CA VAL A 528 -28.08 -10.42 15.54
C VAL A 528 -27.76 -8.94 15.87
N ALA A 529 -28.75 -8.05 15.80
CA ALA A 529 -28.58 -6.65 16.21
C ALA A 529 -28.37 -6.52 17.72
N ASP A 530 -29.09 -7.32 18.52
CA ASP A 530 -29.04 -7.39 19.98
C ASP A 530 -27.83 -8.18 20.51
N GLU A 531 -26.97 -8.67 19.61
CA GLU A 531 -25.72 -9.39 19.94
C GLU A 531 -25.94 -10.75 20.65
N LYS A 532 -27.15 -11.28 20.60
CA LYS A 532 -27.50 -12.61 21.13
C LYS A 532 -26.95 -13.75 20.27
N LEU A 533 -26.66 -13.46 19.00
CA LEU A 533 -26.06 -14.38 18.04
C LEU A 533 -24.75 -13.79 17.51
N ARG A 534 -23.61 -14.45 17.80
CA ARG A 534 -22.28 -14.10 17.25
C ARG A 534 -21.84 -15.16 16.25
N PHE A 535 -21.33 -14.70 15.10
CA PHE A 535 -20.73 -15.55 14.07
C PHE A 535 -19.21 -15.34 14.09
N GLU A 536 -18.53 -15.93 15.08
CA GLU A 536 -17.06 -15.94 15.13
C GLU A 536 -16.57 -17.39 15.05
N VAL A 537 -15.62 -17.64 14.15
CA VAL A 537 -14.79 -18.86 14.16
C VAL A 537 -13.59 -18.53 15.05
N ARG A 538 -13.52 -19.09 16.26
CA ARG A 538 -12.44 -18.77 17.22
C ARG A 538 -11.16 -19.55 16.92
N GLN A 539 -10.03 -18.84 16.81
CA GLN A 539 -8.65 -19.34 16.92
C GLN A 539 -7.91 -18.41 17.92
N LYS A 540 -7.03 -18.94 18.77
CA LYS A 540 -6.70 -18.39 20.11
C LYS A 540 -5.49 -17.44 20.12
N ASP A 541 -5.68 -16.15 20.43
CA ASP A 541 -4.60 -15.17 20.71
C ASP A 541 -4.55 -14.78 22.20
N ILE A 542 -3.36 -14.43 22.71
CA ILE A 542 -3.18 -13.88 24.06
C ILE A 542 -3.43 -12.37 24.00
N VAL A 543 -4.62 -11.96 24.44
CA VAL A 543 -5.06 -10.55 24.39
C VAL A 543 -5.38 -10.09 25.80
N LEU A 544 -4.81 -8.95 26.21
CA LEU A 544 -5.10 -8.27 27.49
C LEU A 544 -4.81 -9.09 28.75
N SER A 545 -3.83 -10.01 28.70
CA SER A 545 -3.40 -10.76 29.88
C SER A 545 -1.91 -10.50 30.17
N PRO A 546 -1.56 -9.86 31.30
CA PRO A 546 -0.16 -9.63 31.66
C PRO A 546 0.53 -10.97 31.94
N VAL A 547 1.75 -11.14 31.42
CA VAL A 547 2.58 -12.31 31.66
C VAL A 547 3.63 -11.92 32.69
N VAL A 548 3.56 -12.49 33.89
CA VAL A 548 4.38 -12.08 35.04
C VAL A 548 5.02 -13.30 35.70
N ASN A 549 6.32 -13.21 35.98
CA ASN A 549 7.11 -14.23 36.71
C ASN A 549 7.04 -15.64 36.11
N THR A 550 7.00 -15.73 34.78
CA THR A 550 6.95 -17.02 34.09
C THR A 550 8.30 -17.36 33.48
N ALA A 551 8.86 -18.51 33.83
CA ALA A 551 9.97 -19.09 33.10
C ALA A 551 9.41 -19.98 31.99
N LEU A 552 9.68 -19.62 30.73
CA LEU A 552 9.34 -20.40 29.55
C LEU A 552 10.59 -21.16 29.11
N ILE A 553 10.62 -22.45 29.45
CA ILE A 553 11.75 -23.34 29.21
C ILE A 553 11.27 -24.44 28.27
N ASN A 554 11.88 -24.56 27.09
CA ASN A 554 11.46 -25.52 26.05
C ASN A 554 9.98 -25.40 25.63
N ASP A 555 9.41 -24.20 25.66
CA ASP A 555 7.99 -23.97 25.39
C ASP A 555 7.78 -23.11 24.13
N PRO A 556 7.99 -23.68 22.92
CA PRO A 556 7.82 -22.93 21.67
C PRO A 556 6.37 -22.50 21.41
N LYS A 557 5.38 -23.25 21.94
CA LYS A 557 3.96 -23.01 21.67
C LYS A 557 3.42 -21.73 22.30
N THR A 558 3.94 -21.36 23.46
CA THR A 558 3.55 -20.12 24.16
C THR A 558 4.38 -18.95 23.63
N ALA A 559 5.66 -19.19 23.31
CA ALA A 559 6.53 -18.21 22.68
C ALA A 559 6.07 -17.81 21.26
N SER A 560 5.42 -18.72 20.53
CA SER A 560 4.90 -18.47 19.18
C SER A 560 3.54 -17.76 19.14
N GLN A 561 2.91 -17.48 20.30
CA GLN A 561 1.61 -16.81 20.33
C GLN A 561 1.76 -15.30 20.15
N ALA A 562 0.80 -14.67 19.47
CA ALA A 562 0.73 -13.22 19.38
C ALA A 562 0.42 -12.64 20.76
N LEU A 563 1.23 -11.68 21.18
CA LEU A 563 1.08 -10.90 22.41
C LEU A 563 0.52 -9.53 22.04
N ILE A 564 -0.74 -9.28 22.41
CA ILE A 564 -1.43 -8.02 22.12
C ILE A 564 -1.90 -7.39 23.43
N LEU A 565 -1.43 -6.18 23.73
CA LEU A 565 -1.78 -5.43 24.93
C LEU A 565 -1.49 -6.20 26.24
N SER A 566 -0.42 -6.99 26.24
CA SER A 566 -0.03 -7.87 27.35
C SER A 566 1.40 -7.54 27.80
N PRO A 567 1.59 -6.78 28.90
CA PRO A 567 2.92 -6.49 29.41
C PRO A 567 3.61 -7.78 29.89
N ALA A 568 4.90 -7.92 29.58
CA ALA A 568 5.73 -9.04 29.99
C ALA A 568 6.75 -8.57 31.05
N VAL A 569 6.67 -9.14 32.26
CA VAL A 569 7.50 -8.74 33.40
C VAL A 569 8.15 -9.96 34.01
N MET A 570 9.49 -9.93 34.13
CA MET A 570 10.28 -11.01 34.74
C MET A 570 9.99 -12.37 34.09
N VAL A 571 10.12 -12.40 32.76
CA VAL A 571 9.86 -13.59 31.93
C VAL A 571 11.19 -14.08 31.36
N ALA A 572 11.63 -15.27 31.75
CA ALA A 572 12.83 -15.86 31.17
C ALA A 572 12.45 -16.79 30.01
N LEU A 573 12.98 -16.52 28.82
CA LEU A 573 12.81 -17.38 27.64
C LEU A 573 14.11 -18.13 27.39
N VAL A 574 14.10 -19.44 27.66
CA VAL A 574 15.25 -20.31 27.49
C VAL A 574 14.89 -21.45 26.52
N ASN A 575 15.67 -21.59 25.45
CA ASN A 575 15.49 -22.63 24.43
C ASN A 575 14.04 -22.72 23.88
N SER A 576 13.40 -21.56 23.71
CA SER A 576 12.01 -21.45 23.28
C SER A 576 11.95 -20.67 21.96
N PRO A 577 12.00 -21.36 20.81
CA PRO A 577 11.96 -20.69 19.50
C PRO A 577 10.56 -20.11 19.25
N ALA A 578 10.51 -18.86 18.77
CA ALA A 578 9.27 -18.17 18.45
C ALA A 578 9.13 -18.02 16.93
N VAL A 579 8.00 -18.52 16.38
CA VAL A 579 7.64 -18.41 14.97
C VAL A 579 6.25 -17.78 14.89
N PHE A 580 6.09 -16.67 14.16
CA PHE A 580 4.82 -15.94 14.05
C PHE A 580 4.30 -15.27 15.35
N GLY A 581 5.15 -15.08 16.36
CA GLY A 581 4.80 -14.38 17.59
C GLY A 581 4.86 -12.86 17.43
N SER A 582 3.81 -12.23 16.89
CA SER A 582 3.76 -10.76 16.82
C SER A 582 3.57 -10.15 18.21
N VAL A 583 4.32 -9.09 18.50
CA VAL A 583 4.33 -8.39 19.78
C VAL A 583 3.84 -6.97 19.50
N ILE A 584 2.72 -6.58 20.12
CA ILE A 584 2.07 -5.28 19.88
C ILE A 584 1.57 -4.69 21.19
N LEU A 585 2.06 -3.50 21.54
CA LEU A 585 1.65 -2.74 22.73
C LEU A 585 1.83 -3.53 24.05
N SER A 586 2.91 -4.29 24.13
CA SER A 586 3.31 -5.21 25.18
C SER A 586 4.73 -4.83 25.65
N PRO A 587 4.87 -3.94 26.65
CA PRO A 587 6.17 -3.54 27.17
C PRO A 587 6.87 -4.71 27.85
N TRP A 588 8.19 -4.82 27.66
CA TRP A 588 9.03 -5.90 28.21
C TRP A 588 10.00 -5.37 29.26
N LEU A 589 10.01 -6.00 30.42
CA LEU A 589 10.86 -5.63 31.55
C LEU A 589 11.46 -6.89 32.19
N PHE A 590 12.79 -6.95 32.26
CA PHE A 590 13.56 -8.12 32.72
C PHE A 590 13.21 -9.41 31.97
N VAL A 591 13.44 -9.41 30.66
CA VAL A 591 13.14 -10.56 29.78
C VAL A 591 14.42 -11.07 29.12
N PRO A 592 15.21 -11.94 29.78
CA PRO A 592 16.38 -12.53 29.15
C PRO A 592 15.97 -13.52 28.06
N LEU A 593 16.55 -13.36 26.87
CA LEU A 593 16.39 -14.24 25.71
C LEU A 593 17.67 -15.07 25.53
N ILE A 594 17.60 -16.36 25.85
CA ILE A 594 18.74 -17.28 25.77
C ILE A 594 18.37 -18.42 24.83
N LEU A 595 19.12 -18.54 23.72
CA LEU A 595 18.94 -19.62 22.74
C LEU A 595 17.51 -19.67 22.15
N SER A 596 16.88 -18.51 21.98
CA SER A 596 15.50 -18.37 21.53
C SER A 596 15.46 -17.68 20.16
N PRO A 597 15.58 -18.42 19.05
CA PRO A 597 15.54 -17.84 17.72
C PRO A 597 14.15 -17.27 17.43
N ARG A 598 14.11 -16.12 16.75
CA ARG A 598 12.88 -15.39 16.40
C ARG A 598 12.72 -15.27 14.90
N ILE A 599 11.58 -15.75 14.38
CA ILE A 599 11.26 -15.74 12.95
C ILE A 599 9.86 -15.15 12.76
N LEU A 600 9.73 -14.12 11.90
CA LEU A 600 8.45 -13.51 11.54
C LEU A 600 7.66 -12.97 12.76
N SER A 601 8.35 -12.32 13.69
CA SER A 601 7.80 -11.89 14.98
C SER A 601 7.80 -10.36 15.15
N PRO A 602 7.07 -9.59 14.31
CA PRO A 602 7.16 -8.13 14.30
C PRO A 602 6.89 -7.53 15.67
N VAL A 603 7.69 -6.54 16.04
CA VAL A 603 7.60 -5.78 17.30
C VAL A 603 7.14 -4.36 16.98
N ILE A 604 6.02 -3.95 17.56
CA ILE A 604 5.39 -2.66 17.26
C ILE A 604 4.94 -1.99 18.56
N LEU A 605 5.48 -0.79 18.83
CA LEU A 605 5.13 0.04 20.00
C LEU A 605 5.44 -0.64 21.35
N ASP A 606 6.53 -1.39 21.40
CA ASP A 606 6.95 -2.14 22.59
C ASP A 606 8.26 -1.57 23.17
N PRO A 607 8.24 -0.89 24.33
CA PRO A 607 9.48 -0.48 24.98
C PRO A 607 10.18 -1.67 25.64
N PHE A 608 11.51 -1.71 25.53
CA PHE A 608 12.37 -2.76 26.08
C PHE A 608 13.30 -2.22 27.17
N MET A 609 13.31 -2.89 28.32
CA MET A 609 14.23 -2.58 29.42
C MET A 609 14.82 -3.86 30.04
N PHE A 610 16.15 -3.94 30.10
CA PHE A 610 16.88 -5.11 30.63
C PHE A 610 16.52 -6.42 29.92
N VAL A 611 16.66 -6.44 28.59
CA VAL A 611 16.40 -7.58 27.71
C VAL A 611 17.72 -8.01 27.06
N PRO A 612 18.55 -8.81 27.75
CA PRO A 612 19.77 -9.36 27.14
C PRO A 612 19.40 -10.45 26.13
N ILE A 613 20.02 -10.37 24.94
CA ILE A 613 19.77 -11.30 23.84
C ILE A 613 21.07 -12.04 23.53
N ILE A 614 21.06 -13.35 23.82
CA ILE A 614 22.25 -14.20 23.75
C ILE A 614 21.94 -15.39 22.86
N LEU A 615 22.81 -15.66 21.87
CA LEU A 615 22.72 -16.83 20.98
C LEU A 615 21.34 -16.98 20.30
N SER A 616 20.70 -15.85 19.97
CA SER A 616 19.32 -15.83 19.49
C SER A 616 19.25 -15.14 18.13
N PRO A 617 19.29 -15.91 17.02
CA PRO A 617 19.21 -15.33 15.68
C PRO A 617 17.81 -14.73 15.45
N VAL A 618 17.76 -13.56 14.82
CA VAL A 618 16.51 -12.85 14.52
C VAL A 618 16.39 -12.67 13.00
N VAL A 619 15.27 -13.15 12.46
CA VAL A 619 15.02 -13.16 11.02
C VAL A 619 13.62 -12.63 10.71
N LEU A 620 13.54 -11.66 9.79
CA LEU A 620 12.27 -11.06 9.35
C LEU A 620 11.46 -10.44 10.50
N ASP A 621 12.15 -9.74 11.40
CA ASP A 621 11.54 -9.09 12.56
C ASP A 621 11.67 -7.56 12.43
N PRO A 622 10.66 -6.86 11.87
CA PRO A 622 10.65 -5.41 11.85
C PRO A 622 10.36 -4.85 13.24
N VAL A 623 11.20 -3.91 13.66
CA VAL A 623 11.16 -3.29 14.99
C VAL A 623 10.79 -1.82 14.82
N VAL A 624 9.56 -1.46 15.22
CA VAL A 624 8.96 -0.13 14.96
C VAL A 624 8.50 0.53 16.26
N LEU A 625 8.96 1.77 16.51
CA LEU A 625 8.54 2.59 17.66
C LEU A 625 8.80 1.93 19.02
N SER A 626 9.92 1.23 19.15
CA SER A 626 10.31 0.46 20.33
C SER A 626 11.61 1.01 20.94
N PRO A 627 11.54 1.93 21.93
CA PRO A 627 12.73 2.41 22.61
C PRO A 627 13.38 1.30 23.45
N GLY A 628 14.71 1.23 23.48
CA GLY A 628 15.47 0.19 24.18
C GLY A 628 16.55 0.75 25.11
N VAL A 629 16.62 0.22 26.35
CA VAL A 629 17.65 0.59 27.33
C VAL A 629 18.23 -0.68 27.99
N PHE A 630 19.56 -0.78 28.08
CA PHE A 630 20.29 -1.93 28.68
C PHE A 630 19.98 -3.28 28.02
N ASN A 631 20.07 -3.33 26.68
CA ASN A 631 19.82 -4.55 25.90
C ASN A 631 21.10 -4.98 25.14
N PRO A 632 21.99 -5.77 25.76
CA PRO A 632 23.17 -6.30 25.09
C PRO A 632 22.77 -7.39 24.08
N PHE A 633 23.37 -7.35 22.88
CA PHE A 633 23.28 -8.43 21.90
C PHE A 633 24.63 -9.13 21.77
N VAL A 634 24.63 -10.43 22.03
CA VAL A 634 25.83 -11.27 21.94
C VAL A 634 25.54 -12.46 21.03
N LEU A 635 26.39 -12.66 20.00
CA LEU A 635 26.30 -13.81 19.08
C LEU A 635 24.91 -13.98 18.45
N SER A 636 24.28 -12.85 18.10
CA SER A 636 22.88 -12.82 17.63
C SER A 636 22.84 -12.19 16.23
N PRO A 637 22.82 -13.00 15.15
CA PRO A 637 22.76 -12.48 13.79
C PRO A 637 21.38 -11.89 13.47
N LEU A 638 21.36 -10.77 12.76
CA LEU A 638 20.15 -10.00 12.41
C LEU A 638 19.98 -9.96 10.90
N VAL A 639 18.87 -10.54 10.39
CA VAL A 639 18.60 -10.64 8.95
C VAL A 639 17.21 -10.10 8.63
N MET A 640 17.11 -9.14 7.70
CA MET A 640 15.84 -8.52 7.28
C MET A 640 15.04 -7.92 8.45
N CYS A 641 15.75 -7.28 9.38
CA CYS A 641 15.19 -6.64 10.57
C CYS A 641 15.33 -5.11 10.45
N PRO A 642 14.35 -4.40 9.86
CA PRO A 642 14.38 -2.94 9.81
C PRO A 642 14.08 -2.35 11.19
N PHE A 643 14.88 -1.37 11.63
CA PHE A 643 14.64 -0.60 12.85
C PHE A 643 14.14 0.80 12.47
N VAL A 644 12.95 1.17 12.92
CA VAL A 644 12.30 2.44 12.57
C VAL A 644 11.83 3.16 13.84
N LEU A 645 12.36 4.37 14.08
CA LEU A 645 12.05 5.20 15.26
C LEU A 645 12.22 4.44 16.61
N SER A 646 13.33 3.73 16.77
CA SER A 646 13.57 2.84 17.92
C SER A 646 14.86 3.21 18.68
N PRO A 647 14.90 4.34 19.40
CA PRO A 647 16.12 4.86 20.04
C PRO A 647 16.73 3.84 21.01
N GLN A 648 18.05 3.71 20.99
CA GLN A 648 18.78 2.73 21.82
C GLN A 648 19.86 3.38 22.68
N VAL A 649 19.91 2.97 23.95
CA VAL A 649 20.88 3.45 24.94
C VAL A 649 21.52 2.27 25.66
N MET A 650 22.85 2.25 25.74
CA MET A 650 23.64 1.20 26.40
C MET A 650 23.32 -0.22 25.87
N THR A 651 23.39 -0.36 24.55
CA THR A 651 23.12 -1.61 23.82
C THR A 651 24.39 -2.09 23.12
N PRO A 652 25.36 -2.71 23.82
CA PRO A 652 26.57 -3.21 23.17
C PRO A 652 26.22 -4.34 22.19
N LEU A 653 26.79 -4.27 20.99
CA LEU A 653 26.61 -5.22 19.90
C LEU A 653 27.93 -5.97 19.69
N ILE A 654 27.96 -7.26 20.06
CA ILE A 654 29.17 -8.09 20.02
C ILE A 654 28.92 -9.32 19.15
N LEU A 655 29.71 -9.49 18.08
CA LEU A 655 29.62 -10.63 17.17
C LEU A 655 28.21 -10.83 16.58
N SER A 656 27.50 -9.73 16.29
CA SER A 656 26.14 -9.72 15.75
C SER A 656 26.13 -9.22 14.30
N PRO A 657 26.29 -10.07 13.28
CA PRO A 657 26.31 -9.63 11.89
C PRO A 657 24.93 -9.10 11.45
N PHE A 658 24.94 -8.07 10.61
CA PHE A 658 23.75 -7.41 10.08
C PHE A 658 23.62 -7.64 8.57
N ALA A 659 22.46 -8.13 8.13
CA ALA A 659 22.14 -8.28 6.71
C ALA A 659 20.74 -7.73 6.40
N LEU A 660 20.64 -6.76 5.49
CA LEU A 660 19.38 -6.14 5.06
C LEU A 660 18.59 -5.51 6.23
N THR A 661 19.29 -4.84 7.15
CA THR A 661 18.72 -4.21 8.34
C THR A 661 18.81 -2.68 8.25
N PRO A 662 17.90 -1.98 7.55
CA PRO A 662 17.95 -0.53 7.49
C PRO A 662 17.65 0.07 8.87
N LEU A 663 18.45 1.06 9.28
CA LEU A 663 18.25 1.85 10.49
C LEU A 663 17.70 3.22 10.09
N ILE A 664 16.48 3.54 10.49
CA ILE A 664 15.79 4.79 10.12
C ILE A 664 15.37 5.51 11.39
N LEU A 665 15.85 6.73 11.59
CA LEU A 665 15.50 7.57 12.76
C LEU A 665 15.79 6.87 14.10
N ASN A 666 16.89 6.13 14.18
CA ASN A 666 17.30 5.39 15.37
C ASN A 666 18.58 6.00 15.99
N PRO A 667 18.48 6.94 16.95
CA PRO A 667 19.66 7.45 17.63
C PRO A 667 20.27 6.38 18.54
N LEU A 668 21.59 6.24 18.46
CA LEU A 668 22.38 5.26 19.21
C LEU A 668 23.28 6.00 20.20
N ALA A 669 23.18 5.68 21.50
CA ALA A 669 24.04 6.26 22.52
C ALA A 669 24.70 5.16 23.38
N LEU A 670 26.01 5.29 23.64
CA LEU A 670 26.77 4.36 24.50
C LEU A 670 26.69 2.89 24.05
N SER A 671 26.57 2.66 22.75
CA SER A 671 26.39 1.33 22.14
C SER A 671 27.60 0.98 21.28
N PRO A 672 28.70 0.44 21.83
CA PRO A 672 29.86 0.03 21.03
C PRO A 672 29.51 -1.17 20.15
N ILE A 673 30.09 -1.17 18.96
CA ILE A 673 29.86 -2.17 17.91
C ILE A 673 31.19 -2.89 17.63
N ILE A 674 31.26 -4.17 17.95
CA ILE A 674 32.50 -4.95 17.95
C ILE A 674 32.32 -6.23 17.12
N LEU A 675 33.18 -6.42 16.12
CA LEU A 675 33.24 -7.63 15.29
C LEU A 675 31.90 -8.01 14.63
N SER A 676 31.09 -7.01 14.27
CA SER A 676 29.78 -7.19 13.63
C SER A 676 29.81 -6.61 12.22
N PRO A 677 29.94 -7.43 11.17
CA PRO A 677 29.94 -6.95 9.79
C PRO A 677 28.54 -6.50 9.34
N PHE A 678 28.49 -5.56 8.40
CA PHE A 678 27.27 -4.97 7.86
C PHE A 678 27.14 -5.19 6.35
N VAL A 679 25.98 -5.66 5.90
CA VAL A 679 25.67 -5.80 4.47
C VAL A 679 24.26 -5.25 4.19
N LEU A 680 24.16 -4.30 3.27
CA LEU A 680 22.87 -3.74 2.83
C LEU A 680 22.02 -3.14 3.97
N SER A 681 22.67 -2.52 4.96
CA SER A 681 22.07 -1.90 6.14
C SER A 681 22.28 -0.37 6.13
N PRO A 682 21.52 0.39 5.31
CA PRO A 682 21.66 1.84 5.26
C PRO A 682 21.23 2.48 6.59
N GLN A 683 21.90 3.56 6.95
CA GLN A 683 21.64 4.36 8.15
C GLN A 683 21.08 5.72 7.72
N VAL A 684 19.87 6.07 8.13
CA VAL A 684 19.18 7.29 7.69
C VAL A 684 18.69 8.07 8.90
N LEU A 685 19.17 9.31 9.07
CA LEU A 685 18.84 10.17 10.22
C LEU A 685 19.04 9.46 11.57
N SER A 686 20.07 8.61 11.69
CA SER A 686 20.38 7.85 12.91
C SER A 686 21.71 8.34 13.51
N PRO A 687 21.72 9.44 14.27
CA PRO A 687 22.95 9.97 14.85
C PRO A 687 23.51 9.02 15.92
N GLN A 688 24.83 8.91 15.97
CA GLN A 688 25.56 8.07 16.92
C GLN A 688 26.30 8.95 17.93
N TYR A 689 26.07 8.73 19.22
CA TYR A 689 26.68 9.52 20.29
C TYR A 689 27.52 8.62 21.17
N ILE A 690 28.80 8.98 21.31
CA ILE A 690 29.75 8.31 22.21
C ILE A 690 29.75 6.78 22.01
N SER A 691 30.08 6.37 20.79
CA SER A 691 30.10 4.97 20.35
C SER A 691 31.32 4.74 19.44
N GLY A 692 31.63 3.49 19.14
CA GLY A 692 32.68 3.15 18.18
C GLY A 692 32.38 1.87 17.39
N LEU A 693 32.91 1.84 16.17
CA LEU A 693 32.97 0.68 15.27
C LEU A 693 34.37 0.06 15.34
N PHE A 694 34.45 -1.20 15.76
CA PHE A 694 35.71 -1.92 15.92
C PHE A 694 35.71 -3.21 15.09
N LEU A 695 36.64 -3.30 14.13
CA LEU A 695 36.84 -4.51 13.31
C LEU A 695 35.55 -5.00 12.62
N SER A 696 34.71 -4.06 12.20
CA SER A 696 33.37 -4.29 11.66
C SER A 696 33.28 -3.78 10.21
N PRO A 697 33.66 -4.58 9.20
CA PRO A 697 33.59 -4.15 7.80
C PRO A 697 32.15 -3.94 7.36
N TYR A 698 31.92 -2.98 6.46
CA TYR A 698 30.58 -2.65 5.99
C TYR A 698 30.50 -2.47 4.46
N ALA A 699 29.48 -3.07 3.86
CA ALA A 699 29.26 -3.04 2.41
C ALA A 699 27.84 -2.57 2.09
N LEU A 700 27.70 -1.70 1.08
CA LEU A 700 26.41 -1.22 0.57
C LEU A 700 25.49 -0.65 1.66
N SER A 701 26.08 -0.01 2.67
CA SER A 701 25.43 0.54 3.86
C SER A 701 25.79 2.01 4.02
N PRO A 702 25.26 2.90 3.16
CA PRO A 702 25.54 4.33 3.24
C PRO A 702 24.93 4.92 4.51
N ALA A 703 25.64 5.89 5.11
CA ALA A 703 25.14 6.72 6.20
C ALA A 703 24.68 8.06 5.63
N ILE A 704 23.36 8.32 5.69
CA ILE A 704 22.71 9.51 5.16
C ILE A 704 22.30 10.39 6.34
N GLU A 705 22.82 11.62 6.39
CA GLU A 705 22.46 12.65 7.38
C GLU A 705 22.50 12.14 8.84
N SER A 706 23.46 11.27 9.14
CA SER A 706 23.63 10.60 10.43
C SER A 706 24.91 11.08 11.13
N THR A 707 25.09 12.40 11.26
CA THR A 707 26.31 12.96 11.87
C THR A 707 26.24 12.87 13.39
N GLY A 708 27.06 12.00 13.97
CA GLY A 708 27.22 11.80 15.40
C GLY A 708 28.28 12.68 16.06
N ALA A 709 28.32 12.68 17.39
CA ALA A 709 29.39 13.29 18.19
C ALA A 709 30.18 12.22 18.94
N MET A 710 31.50 12.40 19.04
CA MET A 710 32.39 11.47 19.77
C MET A 710 32.44 10.03 19.22
N PHE A 711 32.32 9.84 17.91
CA PHE A 711 32.35 8.51 17.28
C PHE A 711 33.77 8.08 16.82
N THR A 712 34.16 6.83 17.05
CA THR A 712 35.46 6.27 16.61
C THR A 712 35.31 5.06 15.71
N VAL A 713 35.98 5.05 14.57
CA VAL A 713 35.98 3.97 13.58
C VAL A 713 37.39 3.38 13.51
N PHE A 714 37.55 2.10 13.84
CA PHE A 714 38.85 1.43 13.90
C PHE A 714 38.87 0.15 13.07
N ALA A 715 39.80 0.09 12.11
CA ALA A 715 40.09 -1.11 11.32
C ALA A 715 38.84 -1.74 10.65
N SER A 716 37.92 -0.88 10.18
CA SER A 716 36.65 -1.27 9.57
C SER A 716 36.55 -0.72 8.14
N PRO A 717 36.95 -1.47 7.11
CA PRO A 717 36.90 -1.01 5.72
C PRO A 717 35.46 -0.90 5.21
N SER A 718 35.25 -0.02 4.22
CA SER A 718 33.95 0.18 3.58
C SER A 718 33.94 -0.12 2.08
N TRP A 719 32.80 -0.59 1.58
CA TRP A 719 32.59 -0.85 0.15
C TRP A 719 31.27 -0.27 -0.34
N LEU A 720 31.29 0.54 -1.41
CA LEU A 720 30.10 1.20 -1.98
C LEU A 720 29.28 1.97 -0.93
N SER A 721 29.98 2.68 -0.03
CA SER A 721 29.40 3.49 1.04
C SER A 721 29.25 4.96 0.69
#